data_AF-A0A945R8R0-F1
#
_entry.id   AF-A0A945R8R0-F1
#
_cell.length_a   1.000
_cell.length_b   1.000
_cell.length_c   1.000
_cell.angle_alpha   90.00
_cell.angle_beta   90.00
_cell.angle_gamma   90.00
#
_symmetry.space_group_name_H-M   'P 1'
#
loop_
_entity.id
_entity.type
_entity.pdbx_description
1 polymer ?
#
loop_
_entity_poly.entity_id
_entity_poly.type
_entity_poly.pdbx_seq_one_letter_code
_entity_poly.pdbx_strand_id
1 'polypeptide(L)'
;MQAPITGRITGKLASAFAAAVLLTSSGLAAAQDIPLFNTEPDEWYTLGGDYAHTRFTPADEITAENFSDLEVAWEWDGASFNAISGRSTPSLIDGKLITVAGNKRYVIAIDPKTGDTIWTYREPDTGRAAYSMRADYGKGVGYGEVDGRGVIYIVSPAFFLTALDAETGVPLEGFGRPVPIDGFPETGVVDLIADLGHPYDPYDGIPLETGYITSSSPPIVVNDTVIVGNSAEQGYHQARIENVPGDILAYDARTGALKWKFNVIPKPGEYGHETWENDAWEWTGDVSSWAPLTADPVNNLVYIPTNSATIDYYGGFRPGDNLYGAALIALDVETGERAWHFQMVKHEIWNFDNPTAPVLLDLNMPGRGTVPAVMQITKQAWVYAFNRVTGEPLWPIVDRPVPPSIVPGEVLSPTQPHVTKPAAYDMQGITEDDLIDFTPALRAEALEVMDDYVMGPLFNPPIHADNAMGKYAAMNCPGGAGGSNITAPAVADPTTGMLYVSSHKACFTLRLIPGEESDLLFPNSTGTTTARYANGARGATARTPRLASGIPIWKPPYSRITAIDMNTGEHAWMIPTGETPDRIKNSPALDGVDIGNTGTGALVPMVVTANMLIYSDQASDGTPMLYAIDKASGDIVGEIEAPARSSYGMSSWVLDGHQYIMLQTGSKLTAMALPGARDEGGDAH
;
A
#
# COMPACT_ATOMS: atom_id res chain seq x y z
N MET A 1 32.09 5.25 -88.57
CA MET A 1 32.95 6.42 -88.24
C MET A 1 33.66 6.10 -86.93
N GLN A 2 34.98 6.36 -86.87
CA GLN A 2 35.81 6.33 -85.66
C GLN A 2 35.51 7.62 -84.84
N ALA A 3 35.79 7.80 -83.55
CA ALA A 3 36.43 6.99 -82.48
C ALA A 3 35.88 7.43 -81.10
N PRO A 4 36.13 6.69 -80.00
CA PRO A 4 35.86 7.13 -78.61
C PRO A 4 37.12 7.68 -77.89
N ILE A 5 37.00 7.99 -76.58
CA ILE A 5 38.04 7.97 -75.49
C ILE A 5 38.23 9.28 -74.66
N THR A 6 37.91 9.15 -73.36
CA THR A 6 38.36 9.87 -72.12
C THR A 6 38.38 11.41 -71.96
N GLY A 7 37.93 11.85 -70.77
CA GLY A 7 38.30 13.10 -70.10
C GLY A 7 37.89 13.05 -68.60
N ARG A 8 38.73 13.55 -67.68
CA ARG A 8 38.59 13.41 -66.20
C ARG A 8 38.95 14.75 -65.51
N ILE A 9 38.66 14.88 -64.20
CA ILE A 9 39.26 15.86 -63.24
C ILE A 9 38.79 17.34 -63.44
N THR A 10 38.48 18.20 -62.45
CA THR A 10 38.25 18.23 -60.97
C THR A 10 37.50 19.55 -60.68
N GLY A 11 36.88 19.88 -59.54
CA GLY A 11 36.75 19.27 -58.21
C GLY A 11 36.56 20.42 -57.17
N LYS A 12 35.92 20.16 -56.01
CA LYS A 12 35.94 21.07 -54.84
C LYS A 12 35.58 20.32 -53.55
N LEU A 13 36.14 20.78 -52.44
CA LEU A 13 36.15 20.11 -51.14
C LEU A 13 34.82 20.25 -50.39
N ALA A 14 34.46 19.23 -49.61
CA ALA A 14 33.71 19.35 -48.36
C ALA A 14 34.22 18.27 -47.39
N SER A 15 34.46 18.63 -46.13
CA SER A 15 35.21 17.82 -45.17
C SER A 15 34.37 16.72 -44.52
N ALA A 16 34.95 15.53 -44.34
CA ALA A 16 34.40 14.49 -43.48
C ALA A 16 34.87 14.69 -42.04
N PHE A 17 33.93 14.84 -41.11
CA PHE A 17 34.21 14.71 -39.67
C PHE A 17 34.28 13.22 -39.32
N ALA A 18 35.44 12.76 -38.85
CA ALA A 18 35.56 11.45 -38.22
C ALA A 18 35.12 11.56 -36.75
N ALA A 19 33.97 10.99 -36.41
CA ALA A 19 33.57 10.84 -35.02
C ALA A 19 34.40 9.72 -34.38
N ALA A 20 35.30 10.08 -33.46
CA ALA A 20 35.99 9.11 -32.63
C ALA A 20 35.01 8.61 -31.56
N VAL A 21 34.56 7.36 -31.68
CA VAL A 21 33.80 6.69 -30.62
C VAL A 21 34.77 6.37 -29.49
N LEU A 22 34.79 7.22 -28.47
CA LEU A 22 35.35 6.88 -27.17
C LEU A 22 34.40 5.86 -26.52
N LEU A 23 34.79 4.59 -26.53
CA LEU A 23 34.22 3.59 -25.63
C LEU A 23 34.66 3.97 -24.21
N THR A 24 33.85 4.76 -23.52
CA THR A 24 33.87 4.82 -22.06
C THR A 24 33.43 3.45 -21.57
N SER A 25 34.38 2.70 -20.98
CA SER A 25 34.05 1.50 -20.23
C SER A 25 33.26 1.92 -18.99
N SER A 26 31.94 1.91 -19.11
CA SER A 26 31.06 1.91 -17.93
C SER A 26 31.53 0.76 -17.04
N GLY A 27 31.95 1.09 -15.81
CA GLY A 27 32.10 0.04 -14.81
C GLY A 27 30.72 -0.58 -14.62
N LEU A 28 30.58 -1.88 -14.85
CA LEU A 28 29.44 -2.58 -14.29
C LEU A 28 29.62 -2.50 -12.76
N ALA A 29 28.81 -1.66 -12.12
CA ALA A 29 28.41 -1.96 -10.75
C ALA A 29 27.83 -3.38 -10.77
N ALA A 30 28.17 -4.20 -9.77
CA ALA A 30 27.45 -5.44 -9.58
C ALA A 30 26.01 -5.04 -9.31
N ALA A 31 25.09 -5.48 -10.16
CA ALA A 31 23.67 -5.28 -9.88
C ALA A 31 23.34 -6.04 -8.60
N GLN A 32 22.49 -5.44 -7.77
CA GLN A 32 21.95 -6.09 -6.59
C GLN A 32 21.16 -7.32 -7.04
N ASP A 33 21.58 -8.53 -6.65
CA ASP A 33 21.09 -9.81 -7.19
C ASP A 33 19.66 -10.19 -6.72
N ILE A 34 18.90 -9.24 -6.15
CA ILE A 34 17.49 -9.44 -5.79
C ILE A 34 16.63 -9.46 -7.06
N PRO A 35 15.86 -10.54 -7.31
CA PRO A 35 15.14 -10.69 -8.57
C PRO A 35 13.86 -9.84 -8.63
N LEU A 36 13.41 -9.53 -9.85
CA LEU A 36 12.13 -8.84 -10.08
C LEU A 36 10.94 -9.67 -9.57
N PHE A 37 10.98 -10.98 -9.79
CA PHE A 37 10.00 -11.97 -9.35
C PHE A 37 10.71 -13.01 -8.50
N ASN A 38 10.12 -13.50 -7.41
CA ASN A 38 10.79 -14.51 -6.61
C ASN A 38 10.88 -15.86 -7.35
N THR A 39 12.10 -16.35 -7.57
CA THR A 39 12.37 -17.63 -8.25
C THR A 39 13.01 -18.68 -7.35
N GLU A 40 13.48 -18.30 -6.16
CA GLU A 40 14.12 -19.21 -5.20
C GLU A 40 13.34 -19.17 -3.88
N PRO A 41 13.03 -20.32 -3.25
CA PRO A 41 12.13 -20.35 -2.10
C PRO A 41 12.80 -19.95 -0.78
N ASP A 42 14.14 -19.88 -0.74
CA ASP A 42 14.96 -19.72 0.47
C ASP A 42 15.20 -18.27 0.90
N GLU A 43 14.75 -17.29 0.12
CA GLU A 43 14.90 -15.87 0.43
C GLU A 43 13.58 -15.09 0.24
N TRP A 44 13.41 -14.02 1.01
CA TRP A 44 12.23 -13.14 0.98
C TRP A 44 12.67 -11.70 1.24
N TYR A 45 13.29 -11.08 0.24
CA TYR A 45 14.02 -9.83 0.43
C TYR A 45 13.12 -8.62 0.73
N THR A 46 12.02 -8.44 0.00
CA THR A 46 11.15 -7.27 0.14
C THR A 46 9.94 -7.56 1.03
N LEU A 47 9.21 -6.50 1.41
CA LEU A 47 7.90 -6.64 2.07
C LEU A 47 6.91 -7.52 1.28
N GLY A 48 7.05 -7.61 -0.04
CA GLY A 48 6.25 -8.45 -0.93
C GLY A 48 6.95 -9.73 -1.39
N GLY A 49 8.13 -10.05 -0.85
CA GLY A 49 9.02 -11.13 -1.30
C GLY A 49 9.98 -10.66 -2.38
N ASP A 50 9.44 -10.10 -3.45
CA ASP A 50 10.16 -9.61 -4.62
C ASP A 50 9.89 -8.13 -4.92
N TYR A 51 10.62 -7.54 -5.88
CA TYR A 51 10.37 -6.15 -6.31
C TYR A 51 9.01 -5.96 -6.98
N ALA A 52 8.44 -7.03 -7.56
CA ALA A 52 7.11 -7.05 -8.15
C ALA A 52 5.95 -7.06 -7.13
N HIS A 53 6.24 -7.23 -5.83
CA HIS A 53 5.27 -7.38 -4.75
C HIS A 53 4.24 -8.51 -4.97
N THR A 54 4.65 -9.62 -5.59
CA THR A 54 3.74 -10.74 -5.92
C THR A 54 3.24 -11.47 -4.67
N ARG A 55 4.05 -11.54 -3.61
CA ARG A 55 3.89 -12.46 -2.47
C ARG A 55 3.76 -13.93 -2.92
N PHE A 56 4.48 -14.28 -3.98
CA PHE A 56 4.66 -15.63 -4.48
C PHE A 56 5.89 -16.30 -3.86
N THR A 57 5.81 -17.60 -3.63
CA THR A 57 6.98 -18.47 -3.43
C THR A 57 6.88 -19.69 -4.34
N PRO A 58 8.00 -20.15 -4.94
CA PRO A 58 8.03 -21.38 -5.73
C PRO A 58 7.99 -22.65 -4.85
N ALA A 59 7.96 -22.53 -3.51
CA ALA A 59 7.90 -23.67 -2.60
C ALA A 59 6.62 -24.51 -2.77
N ASP A 60 6.77 -25.84 -2.67
CA ASP A 60 5.72 -26.84 -2.90
C ASP A 60 5.69 -28.02 -1.90
N GLU A 61 6.45 -27.96 -0.80
CA GLU A 61 6.47 -29.01 0.24
C GLU A 61 5.11 -29.14 0.95
N ILE A 62 4.50 -28.00 1.28
CA ILE A 62 3.14 -27.97 1.81
C ILE A 62 2.18 -28.09 0.62
N THR A 63 1.26 -29.05 0.67
CA THR A 63 0.27 -29.36 -0.36
C THR A 63 -1.12 -29.52 0.28
N ALA A 64 -2.17 -29.67 -0.53
CA ALA A 64 -3.52 -29.96 -0.03
C ALA A 64 -3.59 -31.24 0.82
N GLU A 65 -2.76 -32.25 0.51
CA GLU A 65 -2.74 -33.54 1.20
C GLU A 65 -2.12 -33.51 2.60
N ASN A 66 -1.30 -32.50 2.93
CA ASN A 66 -0.61 -32.37 4.22
C ASN A 66 -0.90 -31.04 4.96
N PHE A 67 -1.71 -30.14 4.39
CA PHE A 67 -2.02 -28.84 4.99
C PHE A 67 -2.62 -28.92 6.40
N SER A 68 -3.39 -29.98 6.69
CA SER A 68 -3.97 -30.25 8.01
C SER A 68 -2.96 -30.70 9.07
N ASP A 69 -1.72 -31.01 8.67
CA ASP A 69 -0.67 -31.53 9.53
C ASP A 69 0.29 -30.42 10.00
N LEU A 70 0.03 -29.16 9.63
CA LEU A 70 0.85 -28.00 10.03
C LEU A 70 0.80 -27.77 11.54
N GLU A 71 1.95 -27.47 12.13
CA GLU A 71 2.10 -27.14 13.56
C GLU A 71 2.84 -25.81 13.76
N VAL A 72 2.67 -25.23 14.96
CA VAL A 72 3.62 -24.30 15.60
C VAL A 72 4.19 -23.24 14.64
N ALA A 73 5.46 -23.34 14.23
CA ALA A 73 6.56 -24.19 14.68
C ALA A 73 7.29 -23.51 15.85
N TRP A 74 7.41 -22.18 15.79
CA TRP A 74 7.82 -21.29 16.88
C TRP A 74 6.96 -20.01 16.88
N GLU A 75 7.00 -19.27 17.99
CA GLU A 75 6.40 -17.94 18.12
C GLU A 75 7.43 -16.94 18.66
N TRP A 76 7.49 -15.74 18.09
CA TRP A 76 8.25 -14.60 18.64
C TRP A 76 7.27 -13.52 19.11
N ASP A 77 7.46 -12.94 20.31
CA ASP A 77 6.55 -11.94 20.89
C ASP A 77 7.16 -10.54 21.02
N GLY A 78 6.70 -9.64 20.16
CA GLY A 78 7.08 -8.23 20.13
C GLY A 78 6.45 -7.37 21.24
N ALA A 79 5.62 -7.93 22.13
CA ALA A 79 5.00 -7.16 23.23
C ALA A 79 6.03 -6.48 24.15
N SER A 80 7.22 -7.08 24.30
CA SER A 80 8.35 -6.49 25.04
C SER A 80 8.86 -5.17 24.45
N PHE A 81 8.62 -4.93 23.16
CA PHE A 81 8.91 -3.67 22.44
C PHE A 81 7.71 -2.70 22.41
N ASN A 82 6.64 -3.00 23.14
CA ASN A 82 5.33 -2.31 23.09
C ASN A 82 4.69 -2.35 21.70
N ALA A 83 4.87 -3.44 20.94
CA ALA A 83 4.13 -3.67 19.70
C ALA A 83 2.66 -3.97 20.02
N ILE A 84 1.74 -3.23 19.40
CA ILE A 84 0.29 -3.42 19.59
C ILE A 84 -0.39 -3.77 18.26
N SER A 85 -0.02 -3.07 17.18
CA SER A 85 -0.77 -3.12 15.92
C SER A 85 -0.45 -4.28 14.99
N GLY A 86 0.71 -4.94 15.15
CA GLY A 86 1.09 -6.13 14.37
C GLY A 86 0.97 -5.97 12.86
N ARG A 87 1.88 -5.22 12.23
CA ARG A 87 1.77 -4.84 10.80
C ARG A 87 2.99 -5.16 9.95
N SER A 88 3.96 -5.91 10.46
CA SER A 88 5.13 -6.28 9.68
C SER A 88 4.97 -7.62 8.97
N THR A 89 5.44 -7.70 7.72
CA THR A 89 5.90 -8.97 7.14
C THR A 89 7.43 -8.99 7.31
N PRO A 90 8.02 -9.95 8.03
CA PRO A 90 9.47 -10.12 8.08
C PRO A 90 10.05 -10.44 6.70
N SER A 91 11.23 -9.89 6.41
CA SER A 91 12.07 -10.34 5.29
C SER A 91 12.96 -11.48 5.74
N LEU A 92 13.10 -12.54 4.95
CA LEU A 92 14.17 -13.53 5.10
C LEU A 92 15.33 -13.05 4.22
N ILE A 93 16.51 -12.88 4.84
CA ILE A 93 17.73 -12.33 4.23
C ILE A 93 18.94 -13.05 4.85
N ASP A 94 19.75 -13.74 4.05
CA ASP A 94 21.00 -14.40 4.47
C ASP A 94 20.81 -15.27 5.74
N GLY A 95 19.74 -16.07 5.74
CA GLY A 95 19.37 -16.95 6.85
C GLY A 95 18.91 -16.23 8.13
N LYS A 96 18.46 -14.98 8.06
CA LYS A 96 17.89 -14.21 9.19
C LYS A 96 16.53 -13.63 8.83
N LEU A 97 15.58 -13.68 9.76
CA LEU A 97 14.33 -12.91 9.63
C LEU A 97 14.54 -11.50 10.19
N ILE A 98 14.35 -10.48 9.35
CA ILE A 98 14.52 -9.08 9.73
C ILE A 98 13.17 -8.36 9.64
N THR A 99 12.78 -7.72 10.74
CA THR A 99 11.45 -7.16 10.94
C THR A 99 11.49 -5.89 11.79
N VAL A 100 10.32 -5.26 11.99
CA VAL A 100 10.17 -4.11 12.88
C VAL A 100 9.02 -4.29 13.87
N ALA A 101 9.21 -3.78 15.08
CA ALA A 101 8.19 -3.84 16.13
C ALA A 101 8.11 -2.56 16.97
N GLY A 102 6.96 -2.36 17.61
CA GLY A 102 6.74 -1.30 18.58
C GLY A 102 6.60 0.10 18.00
N ASN A 103 6.10 1.01 18.85
CA ASN A 103 5.93 2.42 18.51
C ASN A 103 7.24 3.15 18.16
N LYS A 104 8.40 2.71 18.67
CA LYS A 104 9.71 3.26 18.29
C LYS A 104 10.28 2.68 16.99
N ARG A 105 9.61 1.69 16.38
CA ARG A 105 10.11 0.97 15.19
C ARG A 105 11.49 0.37 15.43
N TYR A 106 11.59 -0.42 16.50
CA TYR A 106 12.76 -1.26 16.76
C TYR A 106 12.99 -2.14 15.54
N VAL A 107 14.22 -2.26 15.05
CA VAL A 107 14.60 -3.26 14.05
C VAL A 107 15.08 -4.49 14.79
N ILE A 108 14.62 -5.67 14.40
CA ILE A 108 14.93 -6.95 15.05
C ILE A 108 15.40 -7.93 13.98
N ALA A 109 16.53 -8.58 14.21
CA ALA A 109 16.91 -9.81 13.52
C ALA A 109 16.60 -11.03 14.41
N ILE A 110 16.01 -12.04 13.80
CA ILE A 110 15.48 -13.24 14.43
C ILE A 110 16.06 -14.45 13.69
N ASP A 111 16.45 -15.48 14.43
CA ASP A 111 16.83 -16.78 13.89
C ASP A 111 15.58 -17.48 13.31
N PRO A 112 15.55 -17.81 12.00
CA PRO A 112 14.36 -18.34 11.33
C PRO A 112 13.98 -19.76 11.78
N LYS A 113 14.89 -20.49 12.43
CA LYS A 113 14.68 -21.88 12.88
C LYS A 113 14.10 -21.95 14.29
N THR A 114 14.54 -21.05 15.17
CA THR A 114 14.19 -21.07 16.61
C THR A 114 13.21 -19.97 17.01
N GLY A 115 13.15 -18.86 16.27
CA GLY A 115 12.46 -17.64 16.70
C GLY A 115 13.25 -16.80 17.70
N ASP A 116 14.51 -17.14 18.02
CA ASP A 116 15.35 -16.38 18.95
C ASP A 116 15.79 -15.04 18.36
N THR A 117 15.83 -14.00 19.21
CA THR A 117 16.31 -12.67 18.80
C THR A 117 17.84 -12.63 18.76
N ILE A 118 18.41 -12.37 17.59
CA ILE A 118 19.86 -12.28 17.35
C ILE A 118 20.38 -10.90 17.75
N TRP A 119 19.80 -9.84 17.19
CA TRP A 119 20.16 -8.45 17.49
C TRP A 119 18.94 -7.53 17.39
N THR A 120 19.03 -6.37 18.05
CA THR A 120 18.01 -5.31 17.98
C THR A 120 18.65 -3.93 17.85
N TYR A 121 18.10 -3.09 16.99
CA TYR A 121 18.44 -1.67 16.90
C TYR A 121 17.26 -0.78 17.30
N ARG A 122 17.55 0.39 17.88
CA ARG A 122 16.58 1.46 18.13
C ARG A 122 17.23 2.84 18.07
N GLU A 123 16.45 3.84 17.69
CA GLU A 123 16.82 5.25 17.84
C GLU A 123 16.65 5.74 19.29
N PRO A 124 17.29 6.87 19.67
CA PRO A 124 17.00 7.58 20.92
C PRO A 124 15.64 8.29 20.86
N ASP A 125 15.20 8.82 22.00
CA ASP A 125 13.91 9.53 22.11
C ASP A 125 14.02 10.98 21.63
N THR A 126 13.11 11.38 20.73
CA THR A 126 13.03 12.74 20.15
C THR A 126 11.63 13.33 20.30
N GLY A 127 11.52 14.66 20.29
CA GLY A 127 10.22 15.36 20.29
C GLY A 127 9.36 14.92 19.10
N ARG A 128 9.98 14.84 17.92
CA ARG A 128 9.35 14.37 16.68
C ARG A 128 8.95 12.89 16.64
N ALA A 129 9.57 12.02 17.44
CA ALA A 129 9.05 10.66 17.67
C ALA A 129 7.77 10.70 18.53
N ALA A 130 7.75 11.54 19.57
CA ALA A 130 6.72 11.52 20.61
C ALA A 130 5.32 11.93 20.13
N TYR A 131 5.24 12.83 19.13
CA TYR A 131 3.96 13.23 18.53
C TYR A 131 3.55 12.39 17.29
N SER A 132 4.33 11.38 16.88
CA SER A 132 4.02 10.62 15.66
C SER A 132 2.76 9.78 15.78
N MET A 133 1.72 10.16 15.03
CA MET A 133 0.46 9.41 14.88
C MET A 133 0.62 8.08 14.12
N ARG A 134 1.79 7.83 13.51
CA ARG A 134 2.09 6.60 12.75
C ARG A 134 3.19 5.75 13.41
N ALA A 135 3.51 6.01 14.68
CA ALA A 135 4.54 5.33 15.45
C ALA A 135 4.49 3.80 15.31
N ASP A 136 3.35 3.19 15.66
CA ASP A 136 3.13 1.72 15.68
C ASP A 136 2.65 1.15 14.32
N TYR A 137 2.89 1.84 13.21
CA TYR A 137 2.47 1.40 11.85
C TYR A 137 3.61 0.77 11.03
N GLY A 138 4.73 0.38 11.64
CA GLY A 138 5.87 -0.21 10.92
C GLY A 138 5.53 -1.50 10.17
N LYS A 139 5.97 -1.61 8.91
CA LYS A 139 5.65 -2.74 8.01
C LYS A 139 6.81 -3.68 7.71
N GLY A 140 8.05 -3.24 7.86
CA GLY A 140 9.24 -4.02 7.55
C GLY A 140 10.44 -3.12 7.36
N VAL A 141 11.43 -3.60 6.61
CA VAL A 141 12.68 -2.90 6.29
C VAL A 141 12.89 -2.82 4.78
N GLY A 142 13.78 -1.92 4.33
CA GLY A 142 14.40 -1.99 3.02
C GLY A 142 15.71 -2.78 3.11
N TYR A 143 16.09 -3.48 2.05
CA TYR A 143 17.33 -4.26 1.98
C TYR A 143 18.16 -3.85 0.76
N GLY A 144 19.47 -3.68 0.95
CA GLY A 144 20.46 -3.33 -0.06
C GLY A 144 21.77 -4.06 0.18
N GLU A 145 22.65 -4.09 -0.82
CA GLU A 145 24.03 -4.53 -0.64
C GLU A 145 25.01 -3.37 -0.86
N VAL A 146 26.04 -3.28 -0.01
CA VAL A 146 27.13 -2.31 -0.15
C VAL A 146 28.45 -3.04 0.04
N ASP A 147 29.27 -3.11 -1.02
CA ASP A 147 30.55 -3.83 -1.05
C ASP A 147 30.45 -5.33 -0.71
N GLY A 148 29.34 -5.99 -1.10
CA GLY A 148 29.08 -7.39 -0.78
C GLY A 148 28.77 -7.65 0.70
N ARG A 149 28.26 -6.63 1.40
CA ARG A 149 27.64 -6.74 2.73
C ARG A 149 26.17 -6.39 2.61
N GLY A 150 25.31 -7.21 3.19
CA GLY A 150 23.90 -6.89 3.37
C GLY A 150 23.72 -5.67 4.29
N VAL A 151 22.83 -4.76 3.88
CA VAL A 151 22.51 -3.52 4.59
C VAL A 151 20.99 -3.37 4.72
N ILE A 152 20.54 -3.10 5.93
CA ILE A 152 19.14 -2.89 6.29
C ILE A 152 18.88 -1.40 6.43
N TYR A 153 17.90 -0.89 5.67
CA TYR A 153 17.50 0.50 5.67
C TYR A 153 16.14 0.64 6.35
N ILE A 154 16.05 1.51 7.35
CA ILE A 154 14.81 1.80 8.07
C ILE A 154 14.56 3.30 8.13
N VAL A 155 13.31 3.69 7.89
CA VAL A 155 12.84 5.06 8.15
C VAL A 155 12.01 5.04 9.43
N SER A 156 12.38 5.85 10.42
CA SER A 156 11.74 5.88 11.73
C SER A 156 10.46 6.73 11.77
N PRO A 157 9.62 6.64 12.83
CA PRO A 157 8.49 7.55 13.02
C PRO A 157 8.94 9.02 13.15
N ALA A 158 10.17 9.24 13.64
CA ALA A 158 10.81 10.53 13.69
C ALA A 158 11.37 10.99 12.33
N PHE A 159 11.15 10.24 11.24
CA PHE A 159 11.62 10.61 9.90
C PHE A 159 13.15 10.79 9.83
N PHE A 160 13.89 9.90 10.49
CA PHE A 160 15.30 9.63 10.18
C PHE A 160 15.38 8.40 9.27
N LEU A 161 16.35 8.37 8.36
CA LEU A 161 16.74 7.19 7.60
C LEU A 161 18.02 6.62 8.21
N THR A 162 17.97 5.38 8.68
CA THR A 162 19.09 4.68 9.28
C THR A 162 19.48 3.48 8.42
N ALA A 163 20.78 3.32 8.15
CA ALA A 163 21.39 2.17 7.50
C ALA A 163 22.15 1.33 8.53
N LEU A 164 21.89 0.02 8.57
CA LEU A 164 22.46 -0.93 9.52
C LEU A 164 23.13 -2.08 8.75
N ASP A 165 24.27 -2.57 9.23
CA ASP A 165 24.84 -3.85 8.79
C ASP A 165 23.88 -5.01 9.13
N ALA A 166 23.52 -5.83 8.15
CA ALA A 166 22.49 -6.88 8.30
C ALA A 166 22.91 -8.02 9.25
N GLU A 167 24.21 -8.29 9.37
CA GLU A 167 24.73 -9.33 10.25
C GLU A 167 24.69 -8.88 11.72
N THR A 168 25.00 -7.61 12.00
CA THR A 168 25.29 -7.14 13.37
C THR A 168 24.30 -6.10 13.93
N GLY A 169 23.47 -5.49 13.09
CA GLY A 169 22.58 -4.39 13.49
C GLY A 169 23.32 -3.08 13.83
N VAL A 170 24.62 -2.99 13.54
CA VAL A 170 25.44 -1.80 13.81
C VAL A 170 25.23 -0.76 12.70
N PRO A 171 25.06 0.54 13.02
CA PRO A 171 24.96 1.61 12.03
C PRO A 171 26.13 1.63 11.04
N LEU A 172 25.81 1.75 9.74
CA LEU A 172 26.78 1.61 8.66
C LEU A 172 27.81 2.75 8.67
N GLU A 173 29.10 2.38 8.67
CA GLU A 173 30.21 3.33 8.62
C GLU A 173 30.24 4.08 7.29
N GLY A 174 30.32 5.41 7.35
CA GLY A 174 30.41 6.29 6.18
C GLY A 174 29.06 6.66 5.55
N PHE A 175 27.94 6.09 6.02
CA PHE A 175 26.60 6.47 5.60
C PHE A 175 26.08 7.66 6.43
N GLY A 176 25.53 8.67 5.76
CA GLY A 176 24.91 9.82 6.39
C GLY A 176 25.89 10.71 7.17
N ARG A 177 25.45 11.26 8.31
CA ARG A 177 26.25 12.16 9.16
C ARG A 177 25.78 12.13 10.61
N PRO A 178 26.61 12.57 11.59
CA PRO A 178 26.16 12.77 12.96
C PRO A 178 24.90 13.65 13.03
N VAL A 179 23.86 13.14 13.69
CA VAL A 179 22.66 13.91 14.05
C VAL A 179 22.96 14.67 15.35
N PRO A 180 22.67 15.99 15.45
CA PRO A 180 23.03 16.81 16.62
C PRO A 180 22.05 16.60 17.81
N ILE A 181 21.81 15.35 18.18
CA ILE A 181 20.90 14.92 19.26
C ILE A 181 21.59 13.81 20.06
N ASP A 182 21.65 13.98 21.38
CA ASP A 182 22.28 13.01 22.29
C ASP A 182 21.68 11.60 22.12
N GLY A 183 22.56 10.61 21.88
CA GLY A 183 22.19 9.20 21.76
C GLY A 183 22.03 8.68 20.33
N PHE A 184 22.12 9.53 19.30
CA PHE A 184 22.35 9.05 17.94
C PHE A 184 23.80 8.56 17.75
N PRO A 185 24.06 7.61 16.84
CA PRO A 185 25.41 7.22 16.46
C PRO A 185 26.12 8.31 15.64
N GLU A 186 27.46 8.24 15.60
CA GLU A 186 28.33 9.13 14.80
C GLU A 186 28.20 8.92 13.27
N THR A 187 27.53 7.84 12.84
CA THR A 187 27.40 7.42 11.43
C THR A 187 26.17 6.52 11.28
N GLY A 188 25.76 6.27 10.04
CA GLY A 188 24.67 5.38 9.68
C GLY A 188 23.29 6.04 9.65
N VAL A 189 23.18 7.37 9.77
CA VAL A 189 21.90 8.08 9.89
C VAL A 189 21.85 9.34 9.01
N VAL A 190 20.70 9.55 8.37
CA VAL A 190 20.33 10.75 7.61
C VAL A 190 19.09 11.38 8.25
N ASP A 191 19.14 12.69 8.52
CA ASP A 191 17.97 13.47 8.93
C ASP A 191 17.21 13.95 7.68
N LEU A 192 16.13 13.25 7.34
CA LEU A 192 15.35 13.50 6.12
C LEU A 192 14.67 14.87 6.11
N ILE A 193 14.34 15.42 7.30
CA ILE A 193 13.68 16.73 7.41
C ILE A 193 14.59 17.84 6.86
N ALA A 194 15.91 17.67 6.97
CA ALA A 194 16.89 18.63 6.47
C ALA A 194 16.79 18.90 4.96
N ASP A 195 16.32 17.92 4.19
CA ASP A 195 16.27 17.96 2.73
C ASP A 195 14.88 18.37 2.18
N LEU A 196 13.86 18.45 3.04
CA LEU A 196 12.53 18.92 2.66
C LEU A 196 12.51 20.43 2.34
N GLY A 197 13.37 21.22 2.99
CA GLY A 197 13.51 22.66 2.74
C GLY A 197 12.64 23.56 3.62
N HIS A 198 12.07 23.04 4.71
CA HIS A 198 11.33 23.80 5.71
C HIS A 198 12.25 24.20 6.89
N PRO A 199 11.96 25.30 7.61
CA PRO A 199 12.56 25.56 8.91
C PRO A 199 12.21 24.42 9.88
N TYR A 200 13.22 23.88 10.57
CA TYR A 200 13.05 22.79 11.52
C TYR A 200 14.05 22.93 12.68
N ASP A 201 13.72 22.32 13.81
CA ASP A 201 14.66 21.95 14.86
C ASP A 201 15.01 20.46 14.72
N PRO A 202 16.27 20.01 14.91
CA PRO A 202 16.60 18.59 14.79
C PRO A 202 15.79 17.68 15.73
N TYR A 203 15.51 18.12 16.96
CA TYR A 203 14.83 17.33 18.00
C TYR A 203 13.30 17.40 17.88
N ASP A 204 12.75 18.60 17.70
CA ASP A 204 11.30 18.84 17.64
C ASP A 204 10.72 18.75 16.21
N GLY A 205 11.55 18.80 15.18
CA GLY A 205 11.14 18.69 13.77
C GLY A 205 10.64 20.00 13.16
N ILE A 206 9.74 19.90 12.19
CA ILE A 206 9.03 21.05 11.59
C ILE A 206 7.95 21.53 12.58
N PRO A 207 7.77 22.84 12.81
CA PRO A 207 6.69 23.35 13.65
C PRO A 207 5.31 22.86 13.17
N LEU A 208 4.48 22.34 14.08
CA LEU A 208 3.18 21.74 13.76
C LEU A 208 2.17 22.76 13.20
N GLU A 209 2.42 24.05 13.38
CA GLU A 209 1.72 25.16 12.72
C GLU A 209 1.94 25.19 11.20
N THR A 210 3.04 24.62 10.71
CA THR A 210 3.36 24.46 9.28
C THR A 210 2.78 23.15 8.73
N GLY A 211 2.72 22.11 9.57
CA GLY A 211 2.25 20.79 9.20
C GLY A 211 3.03 19.67 9.87
N TYR A 212 2.86 18.45 9.36
CA TYR A 212 3.38 17.23 9.95
C TYR A 212 3.88 16.26 8.87
N ILE A 213 5.00 15.60 9.13
CA ILE A 213 5.50 14.48 8.32
C ILE A 213 6.07 13.37 9.21
N THR A 214 5.92 12.12 8.78
CA THR A 214 6.43 10.92 9.42
C THR A 214 6.63 9.82 8.36
N SER A 215 6.89 8.57 8.75
CA SER A 215 6.81 7.41 7.86
C SER A 215 6.01 6.28 8.49
N SER A 216 5.37 5.46 7.66
CA SER A 216 4.72 4.19 8.04
C SER A 216 5.11 3.00 7.17
N SER A 217 6.02 3.15 6.20
CA SER A 217 6.48 2.09 5.30
C SER A 217 8.00 2.01 5.30
N PRO A 218 8.61 0.84 5.02
CA PRO A 218 10.03 0.80 4.70
C PRO A 218 10.34 1.64 3.46
N PRO A 219 11.59 2.13 3.32
CA PRO A 219 12.09 2.59 2.03
C PRO A 219 12.26 1.38 1.09
N ILE A 220 12.41 1.64 -0.21
CA ILE A 220 12.83 0.63 -1.18
C ILE A 220 14.25 0.97 -1.64
N VAL A 221 15.12 -0.03 -1.73
CA VAL A 221 16.47 0.13 -2.30
C VAL A 221 16.41 -0.43 -3.72
N VAL A 222 16.92 0.31 -4.70
CA VAL A 222 16.96 -0.11 -6.10
C VAL A 222 18.21 0.49 -6.72
N ASN A 223 19.06 -0.31 -7.36
CA ASN A 223 20.24 0.17 -8.12
C ASN A 223 21.05 1.24 -7.36
N ASP A 224 21.63 0.88 -6.21
CA ASP A 224 22.38 1.77 -5.31
C ASP A 224 21.61 3.01 -4.79
N THR A 225 20.28 3.03 -4.89
CA THR A 225 19.43 4.17 -4.49
C THR A 225 18.37 3.76 -3.47
N VAL A 226 18.31 4.47 -2.34
CA VAL A 226 17.28 4.30 -1.30
C VAL A 226 16.20 5.35 -1.53
N ILE A 227 15.00 4.92 -1.98
CA ILE A 227 13.84 5.78 -2.21
C ILE A 227 12.92 5.73 -0.98
N VAL A 228 12.57 6.91 -0.48
CA VAL A 228 11.86 7.10 0.79
C VAL A 228 10.44 7.61 0.55
N GLY A 229 9.46 6.74 0.82
CA GLY A 229 8.06 7.14 1.04
C GLY A 229 7.87 7.76 2.43
N ASN A 230 6.70 8.36 2.65
CA ASN A 230 6.40 9.15 3.86
C ASN A 230 4.92 9.03 4.25
N SER A 231 4.48 9.74 5.27
CA SER A 231 3.09 9.73 5.74
C SER A 231 2.78 11.02 6.50
N ALA A 232 1.52 11.46 6.50
CA ALA A 232 1.07 12.63 7.25
C ALA A 232 0.16 12.27 8.46
N GLU A 233 -0.39 13.32 9.09
CA GLU A 233 -1.57 13.26 9.96
C GLU A 233 -2.70 12.49 9.23
N GLN A 234 -3.63 11.90 9.98
CA GLN A 234 -4.76 11.21 9.36
C GLN A 234 -5.75 12.25 8.82
N GLY A 235 -6.01 12.27 7.50
CA GLY A 235 -6.77 13.35 6.85
C GLY A 235 -8.22 13.52 7.33
N TYR A 236 -8.78 12.51 7.99
CA TYR A 236 -10.08 12.56 8.67
C TYR A 236 -10.06 13.13 10.11
N HIS A 237 -8.87 13.49 10.62
CA HIS A 237 -8.67 14.29 11.85
C HIS A 237 -8.37 15.77 11.55
N GLN A 238 -8.01 16.09 10.30
CA GLN A 238 -7.64 17.45 9.89
C GLN A 238 -8.88 18.35 9.78
N ALA A 239 -8.78 19.54 10.36
CA ALA A 239 -9.74 20.64 10.20
C ALA A 239 -9.08 21.96 9.75
N ARG A 240 -7.76 21.95 9.50
CA ARG A 240 -6.97 23.11 9.07
C ARG A 240 -6.31 22.81 7.72
N ILE A 241 -5.97 23.85 6.97
CA ILE A 241 -5.61 23.76 5.55
C ILE A 241 -4.12 23.58 5.29
N GLU A 242 -3.27 23.93 6.27
CA GLU A 242 -1.82 23.89 6.13
C GLU A 242 -1.25 22.50 6.47
N ASN A 243 -0.36 21.97 5.62
CA ASN A 243 0.43 20.78 5.94
C ASN A 243 1.76 20.74 5.16
N VAL A 244 2.69 19.85 5.55
CA VAL A 244 3.94 19.60 4.81
C VAL A 244 3.66 18.69 3.60
N PRO A 245 4.13 19.02 2.38
CA PRO A 245 4.05 18.13 1.22
C PRO A 245 4.83 16.83 1.43
N GLY A 246 4.23 15.71 1.00
CA GLY A 246 4.81 14.36 1.04
C GLY A 246 5.87 14.11 -0.03
N ASP A 247 6.82 15.04 -0.21
CA ASP A 247 7.88 14.96 -1.22
C ASP A 247 8.66 13.64 -1.11
N ILE A 248 8.97 13.04 -2.27
CA ILE A 248 9.73 11.78 -2.32
C ILE A 248 11.22 12.12 -2.36
N LEU A 249 11.97 11.52 -1.42
CA LEU A 249 13.41 11.71 -1.28
C LEU A 249 14.15 10.46 -1.73
N ALA A 250 15.31 10.62 -2.36
CA ALA A 250 16.19 9.51 -2.71
C ALA A 250 17.64 9.77 -2.34
N TYR A 251 18.29 8.73 -1.83
CA TYR A 251 19.65 8.78 -1.28
C TYR A 251 20.54 7.71 -1.92
N ASP A 252 21.82 8.02 -2.05
CA ASP A 252 22.85 7.04 -2.39
C ASP A 252 22.95 6.00 -1.25
N ALA A 253 22.76 4.72 -1.57
CA ALA A 253 22.65 3.63 -0.59
C ALA A 253 23.93 3.44 0.23
N ARG A 254 25.08 3.78 -0.35
CA ARG A 254 26.40 3.63 0.26
C ARG A 254 26.75 4.78 1.20
N THR A 255 26.40 6.01 0.84
CA THR A 255 26.88 7.24 1.51
C THR A 255 25.79 8.03 2.21
N GLY A 256 24.51 7.77 1.94
CA GLY A 256 23.40 8.57 2.46
C GLY A 256 23.36 9.99 1.89
N ALA A 257 24.06 10.27 0.79
CA ALA A 257 24.00 11.56 0.10
C ALA A 257 22.67 11.69 -0.66
N LEU A 258 21.98 12.83 -0.52
CA LEU A 258 20.77 13.13 -1.29
C LEU A 258 21.10 13.14 -2.80
N LYS A 259 20.42 12.29 -3.56
CA LYS A 259 20.52 12.23 -5.02
C LYS A 259 19.50 13.16 -5.67
N TRP A 260 18.24 13.04 -5.28
CA TRP A 260 17.14 13.85 -5.80
C TRP A 260 15.98 13.99 -4.81
N LYS A 261 15.12 14.98 -5.07
CA LYS A 261 13.82 15.16 -4.43
C LYS A 261 12.77 15.41 -5.50
N PHE A 262 11.65 14.69 -5.44
CA PHE A 262 10.49 14.91 -6.29
C PHE A 262 9.40 15.66 -5.50
N ASN A 263 9.01 16.84 -5.99
CA ASN A 263 7.93 17.63 -5.37
C ASN A 263 6.57 17.01 -5.76
N VAL A 264 5.83 16.44 -4.79
CA VAL A 264 4.53 15.79 -5.07
C VAL A 264 3.37 16.78 -5.25
N ILE A 265 3.58 18.01 -4.76
CA ILE A 265 2.74 19.19 -5.04
C ILE A 265 3.58 20.10 -5.95
N PRO A 266 3.27 20.19 -7.26
CA PRO A 266 4.11 20.89 -8.23
C PRO A 266 4.20 22.40 -7.99
N LYS A 267 5.43 22.90 -7.98
CA LYS A 267 5.77 24.32 -7.83
C LYS A 267 5.65 25.08 -9.16
N PRO A 268 5.61 26.43 -9.14
CA PRO A 268 5.54 27.22 -10.37
C PRO A 268 6.61 26.85 -11.40
N GLY A 269 6.16 26.33 -12.55
CA GLY A 269 7.00 25.86 -13.66
C GLY A 269 7.20 24.34 -13.73
N GLU A 270 6.75 23.58 -12.73
CA GLU A 270 6.70 22.12 -12.74
C GLU A 270 5.40 21.60 -13.38
N TYR A 271 5.42 20.38 -13.90
CA TYR A 271 4.26 19.77 -14.56
C TYR A 271 3.13 19.51 -13.54
N GLY A 272 1.90 19.92 -13.87
CA GLY A 272 0.72 19.69 -13.01
C GLY A 272 0.42 20.85 -12.07
N HIS A 273 1.29 21.86 -12.00
CA HIS A 273 1.09 23.06 -11.20
C HIS A 273 -0.22 23.78 -11.56
N GLU A 274 -0.60 23.76 -12.84
CA GLU A 274 -1.86 24.30 -13.36
C GLU A 274 -3.13 23.64 -12.81
N THR A 275 -3.00 22.50 -12.12
CA THR A 275 -4.12 21.80 -11.45
C THR A 275 -4.35 22.25 -9.99
N TRP A 276 -3.54 23.18 -9.50
CA TRP A 276 -3.68 23.84 -8.21
C TRP A 276 -4.12 25.27 -8.42
N GLU A 277 -5.44 25.49 -8.43
CA GLU A 277 -5.99 26.83 -8.53
C GLU A 277 -5.75 27.63 -7.24
N ASN A 278 -6.02 28.94 -7.28
CA ASN A 278 -5.95 29.90 -6.16
C ASN A 278 -4.63 30.01 -5.36
N ASP A 279 -3.53 29.45 -5.87
CA ASP A 279 -2.24 29.28 -5.18
C ASP A 279 -2.27 28.25 -4.02
N ALA A 280 -3.23 27.31 -4.03
CA ALA A 280 -3.40 26.26 -3.02
C ALA A 280 -2.15 25.44 -2.67
N TRP A 281 -1.22 25.34 -3.61
CA TRP A 281 0.07 24.67 -3.47
C TRP A 281 1.00 25.32 -2.42
N GLU A 282 0.79 26.59 -2.04
CA GLU A 282 1.64 27.30 -1.07
C GLU A 282 1.40 26.85 0.39
N TRP A 283 0.21 26.33 0.70
CA TRP A 283 -0.16 25.91 2.06
C TRP A 283 -0.57 24.43 2.15
N THR A 284 -1.15 23.86 1.09
CA THR A 284 -1.61 22.46 1.13
C THR A 284 -0.41 21.51 1.19
N GLY A 285 -0.51 20.46 1.99
CA GLY A 285 0.45 19.35 2.01
C GLY A 285 -0.23 17.98 1.93
N ASP A 286 0.39 16.99 2.58
CA ASP A 286 0.12 15.56 2.36
C ASP A 286 0.45 15.16 0.90
N VAL A 287 -0.39 14.38 0.20
CA VAL A 287 0.02 13.67 -1.03
C VAL A 287 1.19 12.70 -0.75
N SER A 288 1.20 12.13 0.46
CA SER A 288 2.18 11.16 0.92
C SER A 288 2.06 9.78 0.27
N SER A 289 3.19 9.11 0.12
CA SER A 289 3.24 7.69 -0.24
C SER A 289 3.36 6.83 1.02
N TRP A 290 2.21 6.69 1.72
CA TRP A 290 2.11 5.93 2.96
C TRP A 290 1.94 4.42 2.74
N ALA A 291 1.48 4.02 1.54
CA ALA A 291 1.60 2.64 1.09
C ALA A 291 3.06 2.29 0.76
N PRO A 292 3.46 1.00 0.74
CA PRO A 292 4.81 0.62 0.31
C PRO A 292 5.01 0.90 -1.19
N LEU A 293 6.27 1.13 -1.57
CA LEU A 293 6.68 1.37 -2.96
C LEU A 293 6.96 0.04 -3.68
N THR A 294 6.91 0.05 -5.02
CA THR A 294 7.23 -1.10 -5.89
C THR A 294 8.28 -0.65 -6.92
N ALA A 295 9.12 -1.53 -7.45
CA ALA A 295 10.14 -1.15 -8.44
C ALA A 295 10.30 -2.18 -9.57
N ASP A 296 10.82 -1.71 -10.70
CA ASP A 296 11.38 -2.53 -11.77
C ASP A 296 12.86 -2.15 -11.93
N PRO A 297 13.80 -2.88 -11.30
CA PRO A 297 15.22 -2.59 -11.38
C PRO A 297 15.79 -2.71 -12.80
N VAL A 298 15.18 -3.57 -13.64
CA VAL A 298 15.63 -3.84 -15.03
C VAL A 298 15.34 -2.62 -15.92
N ASN A 299 14.21 -1.95 -15.69
CA ASN A 299 13.85 -0.72 -16.40
C ASN A 299 14.23 0.57 -15.65
N ASN A 300 14.91 0.45 -14.50
CA ASN A 300 15.30 1.56 -13.62
C ASN A 300 14.12 2.45 -13.14
N LEU A 301 12.95 1.84 -12.90
CA LEU A 301 11.74 2.56 -12.51
C LEU A 301 11.29 2.24 -11.08
N VAL A 302 10.82 3.25 -10.35
CA VAL A 302 10.12 3.11 -9.08
C VAL A 302 8.70 3.65 -9.19
N TYR A 303 7.74 2.93 -8.60
CA TYR A 303 6.31 3.20 -8.67
C TYR A 303 5.81 3.68 -7.31
N ILE A 304 5.33 4.93 -7.27
CA ILE A 304 4.93 5.66 -6.07
C ILE A 304 3.40 5.81 -6.04
N PRO A 305 2.69 5.03 -5.20
CA PRO A 305 1.27 5.26 -4.92
C PRO A 305 1.08 6.42 -3.92
N THR A 306 0.28 7.43 -4.25
CA THR A 306 -0.02 8.58 -3.36
C THR A 306 -1.44 8.54 -2.80
N ASN A 307 -1.66 9.26 -1.69
CA ASN A 307 -2.99 9.52 -1.11
C ASN A 307 -3.58 10.87 -1.54
N SER A 308 -4.69 11.24 -0.90
CA SER A 308 -5.31 12.56 -0.91
C SER A 308 -4.34 13.71 -0.56
N ALA A 309 -4.69 14.91 -1.00
CA ALA A 309 -4.14 16.14 -0.41
C ALA A 309 -4.84 16.42 0.93
N THR A 310 -4.28 17.36 1.72
CA THR A 310 -4.79 17.76 3.05
C THR A 310 -6.33 17.88 3.10
N ILE A 311 -6.90 17.38 4.19
CA ILE A 311 -8.34 17.11 4.45
C ILE A 311 -8.97 16.12 3.47
N ASP A 312 -9.27 14.92 3.97
CA ASP A 312 -9.77 13.77 3.20
C ASP A 312 -11.17 13.93 2.59
N TYR A 313 -11.99 14.87 3.09
CA TYR A 313 -13.43 14.94 2.76
C TYR A 313 -13.93 16.34 2.36
N TYR A 314 -13.03 17.31 2.15
CA TYR A 314 -13.37 18.67 1.74
C TYR A 314 -12.19 19.32 1.03
N GLY A 315 -12.40 19.80 -0.19
CA GLY A 315 -11.36 20.37 -1.06
C GLY A 315 -11.57 21.85 -1.43
N GLY A 316 -12.63 22.50 -0.94
CA GLY A 316 -13.00 23.88 -1.34
C GLY A 316 -12.02 25.01 -0.97
N PHE A 317 -10.90 24.70 -0.31
CA PHE A 317 -9.75 25.62 -0.17
C PHE A 317 -8.62 25.35 -1.18
N ARG A 318 -8.63 24.17 -1.81
CA ARG A 318 -7.68 23.66 -2.81
C ARG A 318 -8.35 23.32 -4.16
N PRO A 319 -9.02 24.28 -4.85
CA PRO A 319 -9.68 24.03 -6.13
C PRO A 319 -8.72 23.51 -7.22
N GLY A 320 -9.29 22.83 -8.23
CA GLY A 320 -8.56 22.16 -9.31
C GLY A 320 -8.34 20.66 -9.06
N ASP A 321 -7.81 19.93 -10.05
CA ASP A 321 -7.66 18.46 -9.99
C ASP A 321 -6.65 17.98 -8.92
N ASN A 322 -5.80 18.87 -8.37
CA ASN A 322 -4.83 18.60 -7.29
C ASN A 322 -3.80 17.48 -7.61
N LEU A 323 -3.17 17.52 -8.78
CA LEU A 323 -2.14 16.54 -9.17
C LEU A 323 -0.85 16.72 -8.32
N TYR A 324 -0.26 15.74 -7.66
CA TYR A 324 -0.38 14.27 -7.83
C TYR A 324 -1.19 13.55 -6.74
N GLY A 325 -2.27 14.15 -6.22
CA GLY A 325 -3.19 13.49 -5.28
C GLY A 325 -3.86 12.25 -5.88
N ALA A 326 -3.94 11.17 -5.11
CA ALA A 326 -4.52 9.87 -5.48
C ALA A 326 -4.03 9.34 -6.84
N ALA A 327 -2.71 9.34 -7.03
CA ALA A 327 -2.04 8.97 -8.27
C ALA A 327 -1.13 7.75 -8.10
N LEU A 328 -0.75 7.17 -9.24
CA LEU A 328 0.44 6.33 -9.37
C LEU A 328 1.46 7.09 -10.20
N ILE A 329 2.65 7.33 -9.64
CA ILE A 329 3.74 8.06 -10.30
C ILE A 329 4.86 7.06 -10.61
N ALA A 330 5.40 7.06 -11.82
CA ALA A 330 6.61 6.32 -12.17
C ALA A 330 7.78 7.29 -12.33
N LEU A 331 8.80 7.12 -11.52
CA LEU A 331 10.03 7.90 -11.53
C LEU A 331 11.21 7.03 -11.99
N ASP A 332 12.16 7.63 -12.70
CA ASP A 332 13.48 7.04 -12.88
C ASP A 332 14.21 7.00 -11.53
N VAL A 333 14.76 5.84 -11.19
CA VAL A 333 15.41 5.56 -9.89
C VAL A 333 16.64 6.44 -9.65
N GLU A 334 17.44 6.70 -10.68
CA GLU A 334 18.71 7.41 -10.53
C GLU A 334 18.53 8.93 -10.39
N THR A 335 17.56 9.49 -11.14
CA THR A 335 17.41 10.93 -11.36
C THR A 335 16.17 11.55 -10.72
N GLY A 336 15.15 10.74 -10.40
CA GLY A 336 13.84 11.23 -9.96
C GLY A 336 13.01 11.86 -11.07
N GLU A 337 13.44 11.79 -12.34
CA GLU A 337 12.67 12.31 -13.45
C GLU A 337 11.37 11.51 -13.65
N ARG A 338 10.25 12.21 -13.87
CA ARG A 338 8.94 11.59 -14.06
C ARG A 338 8.81 10.94 -15.43
N ALA A 339 8.98 9.63 -15.49
CA ALA A 339 8.73 8.83 -16.68
C ALA A 339 7.26 8.91 -17.11
N TRP A 340 6.33 8.57 -16.22
CA TRP A 340 4.88 8.70 -16.44
C TRP A 340 4.13 8.82 -15.11
N HIS A 341 2.82 9.09 -15.17
CA HIS A 341 1.94 9.00 -14.01
C HIS A 341 0.50 8.77 -14.47
N PHE A 342 -0.37 8.35 -13.56
CA PHE A 342 -1.82 8.35 -13.77
C PHE A 342 -2.55 8.78 -12.50
N GLN A 343 -3.39 9.81 -12.59
CA GLN A 343 -4.24 10.26 -11.49
C GLN A 343 -5.55 9.47 -11.48
N MET A 344 -5.84 8.77 -10.38
CA MET A 344 -6.99 7.86 -10.28
C MET A 344 -8.25 8.56 -9.79
N VAL A 345 -8.09 9.61 -8.98
CA VAL A 345 -9.17 10.48 -8.51
C VAL A 345 -8.73 11.94 -8.65
N LYS A 346 -9.48 12.72 -9.42
CA LYS A 346 -9.29 14.16 -9.61
C LYS A 346 -10.00 14.91 -8.50
N HIS A 347 -9.36 15.88 -7.84
CA HIS A 347 -9.93 16.60 -6.69
C HIS A 347 -10.47 15.65 -5.61
N GLU A 348 -9.58 14.84 -5.03
CA GLU A 348 -9.91 13.80 -4.04
C GLU A 348 -10.59 14.40 -2.80
N ILE A 349 -11.78 13.89 -2.45
CA ILE A 349 -12.53 14.19 -1.21
C ILE A 349 -13.32 12.98 -0.69
N TRP A 350 -12.83 11.77 -0.94
CA TRP A 350 -13.48 10.50 -0.57
C TRP A 350 -12.57 9.59 0.25
N ASN A 351 -11.32 9.99 0.50
CA ASN A 351 -10.29 9.17 1.13
C ASN A 351 -9.99 7.92 0.29
N PHE A 352 -9.99 8.05 -1.05
CA PHE A 352 -9.69 6.99 -2.01
C PHE A 352 -8.19 6.87 -2.34
N ASP A 353 -7.32 6.94 -1.33
CA ASP A 353 -5.89 6.64 -1.44
C ASP A 353 -5.61 5.33 -2.16
N ASN A 354 -4.42 5.24 -2.74
CA ASN A 354 -3.82 3.99 -3.22
C ASN A 354 -3.18 3.25 -2.03
N PRO A 355 -3.83 2.20 -1.46
CA PRO A 355 -3.56 1.76 -0.09
C PRO A 355 -2.54 0.60 0.00
N THR A 356 -2.01 0.13 -1.13
CA THR A 356 -1.10 -1.01 -1.25
C THR A 356 -0.03 -0.72 -2.29
N ALA A 357 1.09 -1.42 -2.17
CA ALA A 357 2.10 -1.49 -3.23
C ALA A 357 1.46 -1.92 -4.56
N PRO A 358 1.84 -1.32 -5.70
CA PRO A 358 1.53 -1.87 -7.01
C PRO A 358 2.07 -3.29 -7.17
N VAL A 359 1.36 -4.15 -7.90
CA VAL A 359 1.84 -5.49 -8.26
C VAL A 359 2.35 -5.48 -9.70
N LEU A 360 3.51 -6.06 -9.97
CA LEU A 360 4.05 -6.22 -11.33
C LEU A 360 3.83 -7.65 -11.83
N LEU A 361 3.57 -7.80 -13.13
CA LEU A 361 3.49 -9.09 -13.82
C LEU A 361 3.96 -8.94 -15.27
N ASP A 362 4.46 -10.02 -15.88
CA ASP A 362 4.67 -10.12 -17.32
C ASP A 362 3.51 -10.92 -17.95
N LEU A 363 2.56 -10.20 -18.56
CA LEU A 363 1.26 -10.74 -18.96
C LEU A 363 1.23 -11.20 -20.41
N ASN A 364 0.82 -12.45 -20.65
CA ASN A 364 0.70 -13.03 -21.99
C ASN A 364 -0.65 -12.66 -22.64
N MET A 365 -0.83 -11.38 -22.91
CA MET A 365 -2.09 -10.81 -23.40
C MET A 365 -2.41 -11.28 -24.85
N PRO A 366 -3.60 -11.87 -25.10
CA PRO A 366 -4.01 -12.30 -26.44
C PRO A 366 -3.94 -11.18 -27.48
N GLY A 367 -3.20 -11.42 -28.57
CA GLY A 367 -3.01 -10.46 -29.66
C GLY A 367 -2.02 -9.32 -29.38
N ARG A 368 -1.44 -9.23 -28.18
CA ARG A 368 -0.37 -8.27 -27.84
C ARG A 368 0.95 -8.94 -27.49
N GLY A 369 0.94 -10.23 -27.13
CA GLY A 369 2.14 -10.95 -26.66
C GLY A 369 2.39 -10.68 -25.18
N THR A 370 3.64 -10.88 -24.74
CA THR A 370 4.06 -10.58 -23.37
C THR A 370 4.12 -9.06 -23.16
N VAL A 371 3.38 -8.55 -22.18
CA VAL A 371 3.28 -7.13 -21.84
C VAL A 371 3.79 -6.92 -20.41
N PRO A 372 4.80 -6.05 -20.20
CA PRO A 372 5.29 -5.75 -18.86
C PRO A 372 4.28 -4.85 -18.14
N ALA A 373 3.58 -5.40 -17.15
CA ALA A 373 2.41 -4.76 -16.52
C ALA A 373 2.69 -4.30 -15.09
N VAL A 374 1.94 -3.27 -14.67
CA VAL A 374 1.76 -2.82 -13.29
C VAL A 374 0.28 -2.68 -12.99
N MET A 375 -0.14 -3.18 -11.82
CA MET A 375 -1.51 -3.11 -11.32
C MET A 375 -1.55 -2.35 -10.00
N GLN A 376 -2.29 -1.24 -9.95
CA GLN A 376 -2.67 -0.61 -8.70
C GLN A 376 -4.04 -1.13 -8.27
N ILE A 377 -4.07 -1.80 -7.12
CA ILE A 377 -5.29 -2.13 -6.39
C ILE A 377 -5.65 -0.89 -5.56
N THR A 378 -6.91 -0.46 -5.60
CA THR A 378 -7.36 0.81 -5.00
C THR A 378 -8.48 0.62 -3.99
N LYS A 379 -8.65 1.58 -3.08
CA LYS A 379 -9.82 1.63 -2.19
C LYS A 379 -11.15 1.66 -2.95
N GLN A 380 -11.16 2.13 -4.19
CA GLN A 380 -12.32 2.20 -5.09
C GLN A 380 -12.89 0.84 -5.54
N ALA A 381 -12.30 -0.29 -5.13
CA ALA A 381 -12.64 -1.63 -5.60
C ALA A 381 -12.35 -1.88 -7.11
N TRP A 382 -11.39 -1.12 -7.67
CA TRP A 382 -10.85 -1.30 -9.02
C TRP A 382 -9.38 -1.73 -9.02
N VAL A 383 -8.98 -2.37 -10.12
CA VAL A 383 -7.58 -2.61 -10.51
C VAL A 383 -7.26 -1.71 -11.71
N TYR A 384 -6.43 -0.70 -11.51
CA TYR A 384 -5.89 0.12 -12.60
C TYR A 384 -4.65 -0.57 -13.15
N ALA A 385 -4.65 -0.93 -14.43
CA ALA A 385 -3.58 -1.72 -15.04
C ALA A 385 -2.94 -0.98 -16.23
N PHE A 386 -1.61 -0.86 -16.21
CA PHE A 386 -0.82 -0.15 -17.21
C PHE A 386 0.34 -1.00 -17.71
N ASN A 387 0.88 -0.69 -18.89
CA ASN A 387 2.24 -1.07 -19.23
C ASN A 387 3.18 -0.31 -18.28
N ARG A 388 3.99 -1.03 -17.51
CA ARG A 388 4.78 -0.45 -16.42
C ARG A 388 5.93 0.46 -16.89
N VAL A 389 6.36 0.31 -18.15
CA VAL A 389 7.40 1.15 -18.76
C VAL A 389 6.80 2.42 -19.38
N THR A 390 5.67 2.32 -20.06
CA THR A 390 5.10 3.45 -20.83
C THR A 390 3.97 4.22 -20.13
N GLY A 391 3.34 3.64 -19.11
CA GLY A 391 2.14 4.18 -18.48
C GLY A 391 0.86 4.04 -19.32
N GLU A 392 0.91 3.39 -20.48
CA GLU A 392 -0.26 3.18 -21.32
C GLU A 392 -1.25 2.19 -20.65
N PRO A 393 -2.54 2.54 -20.49
CA PRO A 393 -3.53 1.63 -19.92
C PRO A 393 -3.67 0.34 -20.73
N LEU A 394 -3.68 -0.81 -20.05
CA LEU A 394 -3.87 -2.11 -20.72
C LEU A 394 -5.27 -2.22 -21.34
N TRP A 395 -6.27 -1.66 -20.68
CA TRP A 395 -7.63 -1.51 -21.20
C TRP A 395 -8.11 -0.06 -21.04
N PRO A 396 -9.15 0.37 -21.77
CA PRO A 396 -9.63 1.74 -21.70
C PRO A 396 -9.99 2.15 -20.26
N ILE A 397 -9.52 3.33 -19.85
CA ILE A 397 -10.03 4.06 -18.69
C ILE A 397 -10.77 5.26 -19.27
N VAL A 398 -12.04 5.45 -18.88
CA VAL A 398 -12.91 6.45 -19.50
C VAL A 398 -13.40 7.45 -18.45
N ASP A 399 -13.23 8.74 -18.72
CA ASP A 399 -13.84 9.79 -17.92
C ASP A 399 -15.37 9.68 -18.01
N ARG A 400 -16.05 9.61 -16.85
CA ARG A 400 -17.53 9.65 -16.77
C ARG A 400 -18.00 10.77 -15.86
N PRO A 401 -19.15 11.42 -16.14
CA PRO A 401 -19.74 12.41 -15.25
C PRO A 401 -20.03 11.84 -13.86
N VAL A 402 -19.76 12.65 -12.84
CA VAL A 402 -20.06 12.33 -11.43
C VAL A 402 -20.96 13.42 -10.82
N PRO A 403 -21.68 13.15 -9.71
CA PRO A 403 -22.49 14.16 -9.05
C PRO A 403 -21.64 15.36 -8.57
N PRO A 404 -22.06 16.61 -8.83
CA PRO A 404 -21.38 17.78 -8.29
C PRO A 404 -21.62 17.91 -6.78
N SER A 405 -20.69 18.51 -6.06
CA SER A 405 -20.91 18.85 -4.64
C SER A 405 -22.00 19.91 -4.49
N ILE A 406 -22.76 19.80 -3.39
CA ILE A 406 -23.71 20.83 -2.93
C ILE A 406 -23.13 21.69 -1.78
N VAL A 407 -21.88 21.44 -1.39
CA VAL A 407 -21.23 22.09 -0.24
C VAL A 407 -20.66 23.47 -0.66
N PRO A 408 -20.99 24.58 0.02
CA PRO A 408 -20.62 25.93 -0.43
C PRO A 408 -19.11 26.21 -0.52
N GLY A 409 -18.60 26.27 -1.75
CA GLY A 409 -17.18 26.51 -2.06
C GLY A 409 -16.43 25.25 -2.53
N GLU A 410 -17.07 24.08 -2.45
CA GLU A 410 -16.53 22.83 -2.98
C GLU A 410 -16.71 22.77 -4.51
N VAL A 411 -15.64 22.51 -5.27
CA VAL A 411 -15.67 22.49 -6.74
C VAL A 411 -14.98 21.23 -7.25
N LEU A 412 -15.76 20.18 -7.46
CA LEU A 412 -15.26 18.88 -7.93
C LEU A 412 -14.97 18.90 -9.43
N SER A 413 -14.04 18.04 -9.85
CA SER A 413 -13.89 17.68 -11.27
C SER A 413 -15.23 17.17 -11.84
N PRO A 414 -15.70 17.67 -13.01
CA PRO A 414 -16.97 17.25 -13.60
C PRO A 414 -17.02 15.76 -14.00
N THR A 415 -15.87 15.12 -14.18
CA THR A 415 -15.74 13.71 -14.52
C THR A 415 -14.65 13.04 -13.69
N GLN A 416 -14.78 11.72 -13.52
CA GLN A 416 -13.74 10.88 -12.91
C GLN A 416 -13.32 9.73 -13.84
N PRO A 417 -12.04 9.29 -13.80
CA PRO A 417 -11.60 8.12 -14.53
C PRO A 417 -12.30 6.84 -14.04
N HIS A 418 -12.98 6.13 -14.93
CA HIS A 418 -13.59 4.83 -14.63
C HIS A 418 -12.87 3.71 -15.38
N VAL A 419 -12.40 2.70 -14.64
CA VAL A 419 -11.83 1.47 -15.21
C VAL A 419 -12.92 0.72 -15.98
N THR A 420 -12.64 0.30 -17.23
CA THR A 420 -13.56 -0.55 -18.01
C THR A 420 -13.25 -2.04 -17.91
N LYS A 421 -11.99 -2.39 -17.64
CA LYS A 421 -11.53 -3.76 -17.41
C LYS A 421 -10.24 -3.76 -16.56
N PRO A 422 -10.04 -4.68 -15.60
CA PRO A 422 -10.99 -5.70 -15.12
C PRO A 422 -12.30 -5.12 -14.59
N ALA A 423 -13.33 -5.95 -14.44
CA ALA A 423 -14.53 -5.54 -13.73
C ALA A 423 -14.20 -5.20 -12.26
N ALA A 424 -14.98 -4.32 -11.65
CA ALA A 424 -14.86 -4.03 -10.22
C ALA A 424 -15.06 -5.30 -9.40
N TYR A 425 -14.17 -5.54 -8.43
CA TYR A 425 -14.23 -6.75 -7.59
C TYR A 425 -15.15 -6.57 -6.37
N ASP A 426 -15.55 -5.34 -6.05
CA ASP A 426 -16.57 -5.02 -5.04
C ASP A 426 -17.46 -3.83 -5.45
N MET A 427 -18.28 -3.33 -4.51
CA MET A 427 -19.26 -2.26 -4.70
C MET A 427 -18.73 -1.02 -5.47
N GLN A 428 -19.62 -0.33 -6.18
CA GLN A 428 -19.32 0.79 -7.09
C GLN A 428 -20.29 1.96 -6.87
N GLY A 429 -20.51 2.30 -5.60
CA GLY A 429 -21.66 3.03 -5.11
C GLY A 429 -22.63 2.10 -4.38
N ILE A 430 -23.79 2.65 -4.01
CA ILE A 430 -24.88 1.94 -3.36
C ILE A 430 -26.21 2.41 -3.92
N THR A 431 -27.10 1.46 -4.18
CA THR A 431 -28.47 1.65 -4.64
C THR A 431 -29.43 0.90 -3.71
N GLU A 432 -30.73 1.09 -3.91
CA GLU A 432 -31.71 0.25 -3.24
C GLU A 432 -31.51 -1.24 -3.54
N ASP A 433 -31.08 -1.64 -4.75
CA ASP A 433 -30.93 -3.06 -5.11
C ASP A 433 -29.80 -3.77 -4.34
N ASP A 434 -28.84 -3.01 -3.81
CA ASP A 434 -27.74 -3.50 -2.96
C ASP A 434 -28.18 -3.76 -1.51
N LEU A 435 -29.30 -3.18 -1.07
CA LEU A 435 -29.82 -3.33 0.29
C LEU A 435 -30.34 -4.75 0.54
N ILE A 436 -30.10 -5.25 1.74
CA ILE A 436 -30.45 -6.60 2.18
C ILE A 436 -31.93 -6.95 1.97
N ASP A 437 -32.19 -8.17 1.50
CA ASP A 437 -33.52 -8.66 1.16
C ASP A 437 -33.79 -10.12 1.59
N PHE A 438 -32.98 -10.67 2.51
CA PHE A 438 -33.20 -12.00 3.12
C PHE A 438 -34.62 -12.22 3.63
N THR A 439 -35.27 -11.17 4.15
CA THR A 439 -36.70 -11.17 4.45
C THR A 439 -37.35 -9.84 4.03
N PRO A 440 -38.66 -9.80 3.73
CA PRO A 440 -39.38 -8.55 3.47
C PRO A 440 -39.33 -7.54 4.63
N ALA A 441 -39.20 -8.02 5.87
CA ALA A 441 -39.08 -7.17 7.05
C ALA A 441 -37.73 -6.47 7.11
N LEU A 442 -36.62 -7.21 6.95
CA LEU A 442 -35.28 -6.64 6.87
C LEU A 442 -35.14 -5.67 5.68
N ARG A 443 -35.79 -5.99 4.55
CA ARG A 443 -35.83 -5.11 3.38
C ARG A 443 -36.55 -3.79 3.66
N ALA A 444 -37.69 -3.83 4.33
CA ALA A 444 -38.45 -2.63 4.69
C ALA A 444 -37.69 -1.77 5.70
N GLU A 445 -37.08 -2.39 6.72
CA GLU A 445 -36.24 -1.69 7.70
C GLU A 445 -35.00 -1.06 7.04
N ALA A 446 -34.37 -1.76 6.09
CA ALA A 446 -33.23 -1.22 5.34
C ALA A 446 -33.60 0.03 4.52
N LEU A 447 -34.77 0.03 3.87
CA LEU A 447 -35.28 1.21 3.16
C LEU A 447 -35.60 2.37 4.10
N GLU A 448 -36.22 2.10 5.26
CA GLU A 448 -36.52 3.11 6.28
C GLU A 448 -35.24 3.75 6.87
N VAL A 449 -34.26 2.92 7.24
CA VAL A 449 -32.97 3.40 7.76
C VAL A 449 -32.19 4.21 6.72
N MET A 450 -32.22 3.79 5.45
CA MET A 450 -31.49 4.48 4.37
C MET A 450 -32.17 5.76 3.89
N ASP A 451 -33.43 6.04 4.24
CA ASP A 451 -34.07 7.32 3.90
C ASP A 451 -33.46 8.51 4.66
N ASP A 452 -32.71 8.30 5.74
CA ASP A 452 -31.93 9.39 6.35
C ASP A 452 -30.65 9.74 5.57
N TYR A 453 -30.32 9.00 4.51
CA TYR A 453 -29.04 9.07 3.82
C TYR A 453 -29.16 9.33 2.31
N VAL A 454 -28.09 9.87 1.71
CA VAL A 454 -27.98 10.01 0.25
C VAL A 454 -27.19 8.83 -0.31
N MET A 455 -27.90 7.86 -0.89
CA MET A 455 -27.31 6.80 -1.72
C MET A 455 -26.88 7.36 -3.09
N GLY A 456 -25.89 6.74 -3.72
CA GLY A 456 -25.28 7.27 -4.95
C GLY A 456 -24.17 6.41 -5.54
N PRO A 457 -23.54 6.85 -6.65
CA PRO A 457 -22.41 6.16 -7.29
C PRO A 457 -21.15 6.17 -6.40
N LEU A 458 -20.08 5.50 -6.83
CA LEU A 458 -18.78 5.49 -6.14
C LEU A 458 -18.34 6.90 -5.67
N PHE A 459 -18.37 7.88 -6.57
CA PHE A 459 -18.02 9.28 -6.33
C PHE A 459 -19.23 10.12 -5.84
N ASN A 460 -19.95 9.62 -4.84
CA ASN A 460 -21.03 10.38 -4.18
C ASN A 460 -20.42 11.41 -3.21
N PRO A 461 -20.63 12.73 -3.38
CA PRO A 461 -19.95 13.72 -2.57
C PRO A 461 -20.48 13.79 -1.12
N PRO A 462 -19.62 14.07 -0.12
CA PRO A 462 -20.03 14.44 1.24
C PRO A 462 -21.05 15.59 1.23
N ILE A 463 -21.98 15.58 2.20
CA ILE A 463 -22.97 16.65 2.38
C ILE A 463 -22.75 17.38 3.71
N HIS A 464 -23.07 18.68 3.73
CA HIS A 464 -23.04 19.47 4.96
C HIS A 464 -24.21 19.11 5.90
N ALA A 465 -23.99 19.24 7.20
CA ALA A 465 -24.95 19.06 8.27
C ALA A 465 -26.31 19.75 8.02
N ASP A 466 -26.27 21.00 7.55
CA ASP A 466 -27.44 21.84 7.31
C ASP A 466 -27.91 21.84 5.84
N ASN A 467 -27.73 20.71 5.13
CA ASN A 467 -28.14 20.62 3.74
C ASN A 467 -29.67 20.74 3.57
N ALA A 468 -30.10 21.35 2.47
CA ALA A 468 -31.51 21.62 2.19
C ALA A 468 -32.36 20.35 1.90
N MET A 469 -31.75 19.16 1.77
CA MET A 469 -32.47 17.90 1.56
C MET A 469 -32.97 17.30 2.88
N GLY A 470 -32.45 17.76 4.03
CA GLY A 470 -32.77 17.21 5.34
C GLY A 470 -32.21 15.82 5.59
N LYS A 471 -31.28 15.33 4.75
CA LYS A 471 -30.60 14.04 4.89
C LYS A 471 -29.41 14.20 5.85
N TYR A 472 -29.12 13.19 6.67
CA TYR A 472 -28.05 13.24 7.67
C TYR A 472 -26.63 13.18 7.07
N ALA A 473 -26.39 12.26 6.12
CA ALA A 473 -25.07 12.04 5.52
C ALA A 473 -25.15 11.47 4.09
N ALA A 474 -24.05 11.59 3.34
CA ALA A 474 -23.84 10.85 2.10
C ALA A 474 -23.34 9.44 2.40
N MET A 475 -23.68 8.48 1.52
CA MET A 475 -23.18 7.10 1.58
C MET A 475 -22.14 6.87 0.50
N ASN A 476 -21.00 6.32 0.91
CA ASN A 476 -19.91 5.93 0.02
C ASN A 476 -19.63 4.44 0.23
N CYS A 477 -19.76 3.66 -0.85
CA CYS A 477 -19.61 2.20 -0.84
C CYS A 477 -18.77 1.77 -2.05
N PRO A 478 -17.49 1.39 -1.88
CA PRO A 478 -16.71 1.49 -0.65
C PRO A 478 -16.55 2.94 -0.14
N GLY A 479 -16.29 3.07 1.16
CA GLY A 479 -15.87 4.34 1.79
C GLY A 479 -14.35 4.47 1.84
N GLY A 480 -13.83 5.34 2.70
CA GLY A 480 -12.39 5.56 2.91
C GLY A 480 -11.62 4.38 3.52
N ALA A 481 -12.32 3.37 4.04
CA ALA A 481 -11.75 2.06 4.38
C ALA A 481 -11.47 1.20 3.14
N GLY A 482 -12.08 1.53 2.00
CA GLY A 482 -11.91 0.86 0.72
C GLY A 482 -12.66 -0.45 0.57
N GLY A 483 -12.73 -0.94 -0.67
CA GLY A 483 -12.96 -2.35 -0.95
C GLY A 483 -11.74 -3.16 -0.51
N SER A 484 -10.54 -2.70 -0.85
CA SER A 484 -9.25 -3.23 -0.40
C SER A 484 -8.47 -2.19 0.40
N ASN A 485 -7.62 -2.62 1.34
CA ASN A 485 -6.79 -1.74 2.16
C ASN A 485 -5.51 -2.44 2.66
N ILE A 486 -4.60 -1.66 3.24
CA ILE A 486 -3.21 -1.99 3.59
C ILE A 486 -2.99 -3.30 4.37
N THR A 487 -3.95 -3.76 5.19
CA THR A 487 -3.83 -4.99 5.97
C THR A 487 -3.90 -6.26 5.13
N ALA A 488 -4.45 -6.16 3.91
CA ALA A 488 -4.63 -7.26 2.98
C ALA A 488 -4.15 -6.82 1.58
N PRO A 489 -2.81 -6.74 1.36
CA PRO A 489 -2.29 -6.53 0.02
C PRO A 489 -2.77 -7.66 -0.91
N ALA A 490 -3.06 -7.32 -2.16
CA ALA A 490 -3.30 -8.33 -3.19
C ALA A 490 -2.02 -9.16 -3.42
N VAL A 491 -2.21 -10.37 -3.92
CA VAL A 491 -1.14 -11.33 -4.20
C VAL A 491 -1.30 -11.87 -5.62
N ALA A 492 -0.22 -12.31 -6.25
CA ALA A 492 -0.24 -12.74 -7.64
C ALA A 492 0.59 -13.99 -7.87
N ASP A 493 0.23 -14.74 -8.91
CA ASP A 493 1.00 -15.87 -9.43
C ASP A 493 1.69 -15.44 -10.73
N PRO A 494 3.02 -15.19 -10.71
CA PRO A 494 3.75 -14.74 -11.90
C PRO A 494 3.88 -15.82 -12.98
N THR A 495 3.63 -17.10 -12.66
CA THR A 495 3.70 -18.21 -13.61
C THR A 495 2.43 -18.32 -14.46
N THR A 496 1.28 -17.83 -13.95
CA THR A 496 -0.02 -17.88 -14.64
C THR A 496 -0.55 -16.52 -15.06
N GLY A 497 -0.11 -15.43 -14.43
CA GLY A 497 -0.68 -14.09 -14.62
C GLY A 497 -1.97 -13.85 -13.82
N MET A 498 -2.24 -14.68 -12.81
CA MET A 498 -3.39 -14.52 -11.91
C MET A 498 -3.11 -13.47 -10.82
N LEU A 499 -4.10 -12.64 -10.54
CA LEU A 499 -4.11 -11.69 -9.41
C LEU A 499 -5.27 -12.04 -8.47
N TYR A 500 -4.99 -12.18 -7.18
CA TYR A 500 -5.96 -12.47 -6.13
C TYR A 500 -6.14 -11.25 -5.24
N VAL A 501 -7.36 -10.74 -5.16
CA VAL A 501 -7.68 -9.50 -4.44
C VAL A 501 -8.69 -9.80 -3.32
N SER A 502 -8.28 -9.59 -2.07
CA SER A 502 -9.19 -9.58 -0.93
C SER A 502 -9.96 -8.27 -0.88
N SER A 503 -11.29 -8.32 -0.75
CA SER A 503 -12.10 -7.13 -0.54
C SER A 503 -13.20 -7.31 0.51
N HIS A 504 -13.70 -6.19 1.05
CA HIS A 504 -14.86 -6.18 1.93
C HIS A 504 -15.78 -4.97 1.73
N LYS A 505 -17.05 -5.13 2.13
CA LYS A 505 -18.09 -4.10 2.02
C LYS A 505 -17.99 -3.08 3.16
N ALA A 506 -16.96 -2.24 3.14
CA ALA A 506 -16.78 -1.16 4.12
C ALA A 506 -17.36 0.17 3.61
N CYS A 507 -18.67 0.35 3.75
CA CYS A 507 -19.35 1.60 3.45
C CYS A 507 -19.14 2.67 4.54
N PHE A 508 -18.89 3.92 4.16
CA PHE A 508 -18.82 5.07 5.07
C PHE A 508 -20.02 6.00 4.91
N THR A 509 -20.42 6.60 6.03
CA THR A 509 -21.27 7.79 6.09
C THR A 509 -20.41 9.05 6.16
N LEU A 510 -20.46 9.89 5.13
CA LEU A 510 -19.70 11.13 5.03
C LEU A 510 -20.62 12.35 5.27
N ARG A 511 -20.28 13.13 6.30
CA ARG A 511 -21.04 14.31 6.76
C ARG A 511 -20.04 15.39 7.16
N LEU A 512 -20.24 16.61 6.65
CA LEU A 512 -19.41 17.76 7.00
C LEU A 512 -20.11 18.69 8.00
N ILE A 513 -19.32 19.33 8.86
CA ILE A 513 -19.72 20.40 9.79
C ILE A 513 -18.78 21.60 9.56
N PRO A 514 -19.06 22.80 10.13
CA PRO A 514 -18.10 23.90 10.13
C PRO A 514 -16.73 23.46 10.68
N GLY A 515 -15.64 23.85 10.02
CA GLY A 515 -14.30 23.38 10.44
C GLY A 515 -13.95 23.79 11.87
N GLU A 516 -14.44 24.94 12.35
CA GLU A 516 -14.27 25.40 13.74
C GLU A 516 -14.94 24.45 14.76
N GLU A 517 -16.03 23.78 14.39
CA GLU A 517 -16.67 22.76 15.23
C GLU A 517 -15.90 21.43 15.17
N SER A 518 -15.34 21.10 14.00
CA SER A 518 -14.53 19.90 13.80
C SER A 518 -13.18 19.95 14.51
N ASP A 519 -12.51 21.11 14.57
CA ASP A 519 -11.22 21.27 15.27
C ASP A 519 -11.36 20.96 16.78
N LEU A 520 -12.52 21.26 17.37
CA LEU A 520 -12.85 20.92 18.77
C LEU A 520 -13.03 19.41 19.01
N LEU A 521 -13.08 18.57 17.97
CA LEU A 521 -13.13 17.12 18.09
C LEU A 521 -11.74 16.49 18.28
N PHE A 522 -10.66 17.18 17.85
CA PHE A 522 -9.30 16.66 17.78
C PHE A 522 -8.29 17.66 18.41
N PRO A 523 -7.79 17.41 19.63
CA PRO A 523 -7.02 18.41 20.38
C PRO A 523 -5.62 18.72 19.83
N ASN A 524 -5.14 17.97 18.82
CA ASN A 524 -3.76 17.98 18.34
C ASN A 524 -3.67 18.18 16.80
N SER A 525 -4.65 18.82 16.16
CA SER A 525 -4.62 19.09 14.72
C SER A 525 -3.43 20.01 14.35
N THR A 526 -2.78 19.70 13.23
CA THR A 526 -1.71 20.54 12.66
C THR A 526 -2.27 21.68 11.79
N GLY A 527 -1.43 22.64 11.42
CA GLY A 527 -1.80 23.87 10.72
C GLY A 527 -2.35 24.96 11.65
N THR A 528 -2.80 26.09 11.09
CA THR A 528 -3.33 27.25 11.85
C THR A 528 -4.66 27.79 11.35
N THR A 529 -4.95 27.65 10.06
CA THR A 529 -6.10 28.24 9.41
C THR A 529 -7.18 27.18 9.22
N THR A 530 -8.25 27.31 10.00
CA THR A 530 -9.38 26.38 9.96
C THR A 530 -10.07 26.41 8.59
N ALA A 531 -10.30 25.23 8.00
CA ALA A 531 -11.08 25.08 6.79
C ALA A 531 -12.54 25.49 7.02
N ARG A 532 -13.26 25.87 5.95
CA ARG A 532 -14.67 26.23 6.06
C ARG A 532 -15.52 25.07 6.59
N TYR A 533 -15.25 23.86 6.10
CA TYR A 533 -15.90 22.64 6.53
C TYR A 533 -14.87 21.54 6.73
N ALA A 534 -15.18 20.59 7.62
CA ALA A 534 -14.38 19.40 7.84
C ALA A 534 -15.28 18.24 8.33
N ASN A 535 -14.66 17.08 8.57
CA ASN A 535 -15.33 15.84 8.93
C ASN A 535 -16.16 15.96 10.23
N GLY A 536 -17.47 15.71 10.14
CA GLY A 536 -18.41 15.83 11.26
C GLY A 536 -18.40 14.72 12.30
N ALA A 537 -17.30 13.97 12.41
CA ALA A 537 -17.20 12.76 13.22
C ALA A 537 -15.83 12.59 13.87
N ARG A 538 -15.81 11.95 15.05
CA ARG A 538 -14.56 11.49 15.68
C ARG A 538 -14.08 10.22 14.99
N GLY A 539 -13.18 10.39 14.02
CA GLY A 539 -12.71 9.33 13.12
C GLY A 539 -13.42 9.36 11.77
N ALA A 540 -13.07 8.44 10.88
CA ALA A 540 -13.37 8.53 9.44
C ALA A 540 -14.85 8.40 9.01
N THR A 541 -15.81 8.23 9.94
CA THR A 541 -17.22 8.09 9.56
C THR A 541 -18.20 8.58 10.63
N ALA A 542 -19.31 9.18 10.18
CA ALA A 542 -20.42 9.63 11.01
C ALA A 542 -21.30 8.45 11.52
N ARG A 543 -22.55 8.72 11.94
CA ARG A 543 -23.50 7.66 12.34
C ARG A 543 -23.77 6.71 11.15
N THR A 544 -23.15 5.55 11.15
CA THR A 544 -23.39 4.47 10.17
C THR A 544 -24.83 3.94 10.28
N PRO A 545 -25.55 3.71 9.16
CA PRO A 545 -26.84 3.04 9.17
C PRO A 545 -26.71 1.61 9.71
N ARG A 546 -27.67 1.16 10.53
CA ARG A 546 -27.71 -0.18 11.12
C ARG A 546 -29.15 -0.66 11.29
N LEU A 547 -29.39 -1.94 11.04
CA LEU A 547 -30.63 -2.61 11.39
C LEU A 547 -30.63 -2.98 12.88
N ALA A 548 -31.81 -3.01 13.51
CA ALA A 548 -32.01 -3.42 14.89
C ALA A 548 -31.60 -4.88 15.15
N SER A 549 -31.63 -5.72 14.11
CA SER A 549 -31.13 -7.10 14.11
C SER A 549 -29.60 -7.23 14.20
N GLY A 550 -28.84 -6.14 13.97
CA GLY A 550 -27.38 -6.17 13.89
C GLY A 550 -26.80 -6.82 12.63
N ILE A 551 -27.66 -7.26 11.70
CA ILE A 551 -27.26 -7.77 10.39
C ILE A 551 -26.83 -6.57 9.50
N PRO A 552 -25.76 -6.68 8.68
CA PRO A 552 -25.38 -5.61 7.77
C PRO A 552 -26.51 -5.23 6.80
N ILE A 553 -26.63 -3.95 6.47
CA ILE A 553 -27.76 -3.39 5.72
C ILE A 553 -27.71 -3.66 4.20
N TRP A 554 -26.59 -4.18 3.70
CA TRP A 554 -26.37 -4.57 2.31
C TRP A 554 -26.34 -6.10 2.16
N LYS A 555 -26.48 -6.59 0.93
CA LYS A 555 -26.39 -8.03 0.59
C LYS A 555 -24.97 -8.60 0.83
N PRO A 556 -24.84 -9.89 1.17
CA PRO A 556 -23.55 -10.59 1.17
C PRO A 556 -22.97 -10.76 -0.26
N PRO A 557 -21.72 -11.24 -0.41
CA PRO A 557 -20.74 -11.49 0.64
C PRO A 557 -20.15 -10.18 1.19
N TYR A 558 -19.94 -10.16 2.51
CA TYR A 558 -19.41 -9.02 3.26
C TYR A 558 -17.89 -8.90 3.12
N SER A 559 -17.20 -10.01 2.92
CA SER A 559 -15.80 -10.11 2.51
C SER A 559 -15.62 -11.22 1.49
N ARG A 560 -14.65 -11.09 0.60
CA ARG A 560 -14.37 -12.05 -0.48
C ARG A 560 -12.91 -12.02 -0.93
N ILE A 561 -12.51 -13.07 -1.63
CA ILE A 561 -11.36 -13.05 -2.55
C ILE A 561 -11.92 -13.13 -3.97
N THR A 562 -11.46 -12.24 -4.84
CA THR A 562 -11.74 -12.28 -6.28
C THR A 562 -10.45 -12.59 -7.03
N ALA A 563 -10.46 -13.66 -7.81
CA ALA A 563 -9.35 -14.05 -8.68
C ALA A 563 -9.56 -13.48 -10.09
N ILE A 564 -8.54 -12.80 -10.61
CA ILE A 564 -8.58 -12.09 -11.88
C ILE A 564 -7.45 -12.63 -12.76
N ASP A 565 -7.80 -13.19 -13.92
CA ASP A 565 -6.81 -13.49 -14.96
C ASP A 565 -6.37 -12.18 -15.60
N MET A 566 -5.18 -11.68 -15.30
CA MET A 566 -4.71 -10.40 -15.83
C MET A 566 -4.27 -10.50 -17.30
N ASN A 567 -4.08 -11.70 -17.87
CA ASN A 567 -3.82 -11.85 -19.31
C ASN A 567 -5.04 -11.42 -20.14
N THR A 568 -6.26 -11.68 -19.63
CA THR A 568 -7.52 -11.34 -20.30
C THR A 568 -8.27 -10.17 -19.64
N GLY A 569 -8.11 -9.98 -18.34
CA GLY A 569 -8.84 -9.06 -17.47
C GLY A 569 -10.19 -9.59 -16.98
N GLU A 570 -10.47 -10.88 -17.11
CA GLU A 570 -11.70 -11.52 -16.64
C GLU A 570 -11.57 -11.97 -15.17
N HIS A 571 -12.69 -12.01 -14.44
CA HIS A 571 -12.75 -12.68 -13.14
C HIS A 571 -12.85 -14.19 -13.37
N ALA A 572 -11.91 -14.97 -12.85
CA ALA A 572 -11.92 -16.43 -12.95
C ALA A 572 -12.91 -17.03 -11.95
N TRP A 573 -12.86 -16.57 -10.70
CA TRP A 573 -13.76 -16.97 -9.61
C TRP A 573 -13.82 -15.91 -8.51
N MET A 574 -14.81 -16.02 -7.63
CA MET A 574 -14.95 -15.21 -6.42
C MET A 574 -15.55 -16.05 -5.31
N ILE A 575 -14.94 -16.02 -4.11
CA ILE A 575 -15.38 -16.77 -2.93
C ILE A 575 -15.55 -15.83 -1.73
N PRO A 576 -16.52 -16.06 -0.82
CA PRO A 576 -16.53 -15.42 0.50
C PRO A 576 -15.30 -15.83 1.32
N THR A 577 -14.82 -14.97 2.23
CA THR A 577 -13.70 -15.33 3.13
C THR A 577 -14.19 -15.81 4.49
N GLY A 578 -13.59 -16.90 4.98
CA GLY A 578 -14.02 -17.55 6.22
C GLY A 578 -15.48 -17.97 6.18
N GLU A 579 -16.10 -18.07 7.36
CA GLU A 579 -17.50 -18.48 7.49
C GLU A 579 -18.46 -17.33 7.87
N THR A 580 -19.76 -17.55 7.68
CA THR A 580 -20.83 -16.69 8.22
C THR A 580 -20.73 -16.61 9.75
N PRO A 581 -20.47 -15.43 10.35
CA PRO A 581 -20.35 -15.30 11.80
C PRO A 581 -21.63 -15.70 12.53
N ASP A 582 -21.51 -16.31 13.71
CA ASP A 582 -22.62 -16.82 14.51
C ASP A 582 -23.64 -15.73 14.89
N ARG A 583 -23.20 -14.48 15.05
CA ARG A 583 -24.09 -13.31 15.26
C ARG A 583 -25.04 -13.02 14.09
N ILE A 584 -24.74 -13.53 12.90
CA ILE A 584 -25.59 -13.46 11.70
C ILE A 584 -26.35 -14.79 11.55
N LYS A 585 -25.62 -15.90 11.52
CA LYS A 585 -26.14 -17.27 11.35
C LYS A 585 -27.26 -17.63 12.33
N ASN A 586 -27.13 -17.20 13.59
CA ASN A 586 -28.09 -17.46 14.66
C ASN A 586 -28.99 -16.26 14.98
N SER A 587 -29.12 -15.28 14.06
CA SER A 587 -29.99 -14.13 14.25
C SER A 587 -31.47 -14.52 14.10
N PRO A 588 -32.35 -14.24 15.09
CA PRO A 588 -33.77 -14.56 15.00
C PRO A 588 -34.51 -13.91 13.81
N ALA A 589 -33.92 -12.87 13.20
CA ALA A 589 -34.45 -12.25 11.99
C ALA A 589 -34.27 -13.12 10.72
N LEU A 590 -33.55 -14.24 10.82
CA LEU A 590 -33.21 -15.17 9.74
C LEU A 590 -33.69 -16.61 10.04
N ASP A 591 -34.55 -16.80 11.05
CA ASP A 591 -35.12 -18.11 11.40
C ASP A 591 -35.76 -18.79 10.17
N GLY A 592 -35.16 -19.89 9.72
CA GLY A 592 -35.61 -20.66 8.55
C GLY A 592 -35.23 -20.08 7.18
N VAL A 593 -34.30 -19.13 7.12
CA VAL A 593 -33.81 -18.51 5.88
C VAL A 593 -32.46 -19.12 5.44
N ASP A 594 -32.45 -19.65 4.21
CA ASP A 594 -31.27 -19.92 3.36
C ASP A 594 -30.40 -18.67 3.10
N ILE A 595 -29.28 -18.42 3.78
CA ILE A 595 -28.41 -17.24 3.53
C ILE A 595 -27.04 -17.57 2.90
N GLY A 596 -26.68 -18.84 2.77
CA GLY A 596 -25.35 -19.28 2.32
C GLY A 596 -24.20 -18.81 3.21
N ASN A 597 -22.98 -18.80 2.64
CA ASN A 597 -21.82 -18.20 3.29
C ASN A 597 -21.76 -16.69 3.00
N THR A 598 -21.85 -15.86 4.05
CA THR A 598 -21.76 -14.41 3.93
C THR A 598 -20.34 -13.88 3.93
N GLY A 599 -19.37 -14.71 4.29
CA GLY A 599 -18.04 -14.28 4.74
C GLY A 599 -18.07 -13.52 6.05
N THR A 600 -16.90 -13.36 6.67
CA THR A 600 -16.72 -12.72 7.98
C THR A 600 -16.98 -11.20 7.97
N GLY A 601 -16.77 -10.54 6.82
CA GLY A 601 -16.71 -9.09 6.68
C GLY A 601 -15.31 -8.49 6.89
N ALA A 602 -14.29 -9.34 7.08
CA ALA A 602 -12.91 -8.92 7.27
C ALA A 602 -12.11 -8.95 5.96
N LEU A 603 -11.13 -8.05 5.84
CA LEU A 603 -10.05 -8.21 4.87
C LEU A 603 -9.11 -9.33 5.32
N VAL A 604 -8.64 -10.16 4.39
CA VAL A 604 -7.77 -11.31 4.69
C VAL A 604 -6.38 -11.14 4.09
N PRO A 605 -5.30 -11.30 4.88
CA PRO A 605 -3.97 -11.40 4.33
C PRO A 605 -3.80 -12.75 3.62
N MET A 606 -2.96 -12.76 2.58
CA MET A 606 -2.75 -13.91 1.70
C MET A 606 -1.26 -14.10 1.39
N VAL A 607 -0.93 -15.30 0.89
CA VAL A 607 0.34 -15.66 0.22
C VAL A 607 0.04 -16.69 -0.87
N VAL A 608 0.83 -16.72 -1.95
CA VAL A 608 0.69 -17.68 -3.05
C VAL A 608 1.92 -18.61 -3.06
N THR A 609 1.68 -19.91 -3.18
CA THR A 609 2.74 -20.92 -3.39
C THR A 609 2.69 -21.44 -4.83
N ALA A 610 3.63 -22.32 -5.20
CA ALA A 610 3.61 -22.99 -6.49
C ALA A 610 2.30 -23.78 -6.73
N ASN A 611 1.68 -24.31 -5.68
CA ASN A 611 0.54 -25.22 -5.74
C ASN A 611 -0.81 -24.65 -5.22
N MET A 612 -0.84 -23.64 -4.35
CA MET A 612 -2.09 -23.11 -3.75
C MET A 612 -2.06 -21.60 -3.45
N LEU A 613 -3.24 -21.04 -3.16
CA LEU A 613 -3.40 -19.74 -2.50
C LEU A 613 -3.73 -20.01 -1.02
N ILE A 614 -3.09 -19.30 -0.09
CA ILE A 614 -3.32 -19.46 1.35
C ILE A 614 -3.79 -18.14 1.94
N TYR A 615 -4.81 -18.16 2.80
CA TYR A 615 -5.28 -16.98 3.53
C TYR A 615 -5.66 -17.26 4.98
N SER A 616 -5.69 -16.20 5.81
CA SER A 616 -6.10 -16.28 7.22
C SER A 616 -7.42 -15.53 7.48
N ASP A 617 -8.40 -16.22 8.06
CA ASP A 617 -9.64 -15.61 8.55
C ASP A 617 -10.18 -16.36 9.80
N GLN A 618 -11.50 -16.56 9.92
CA GLN A 618 -12.15 -17.22 11.06
C GLN A 618 -13.30 -18.15 10.62
N ALA A 619 -13.60 -19.13 11.47
CA ALA A 619 -14.84 -19.93 11.43
C ALA A 619 -16.03 -19.18 12.07
N SER A 620 -17.22 -19.79 12.04
CA SER A 620 -18.51 -19.17 12.46
C SER A 620 -18.46 -18.62 13.89
N ASP A 621 -17.78 -19.31 14.80
CA ASP A 621 -17.70 -18.99 16.23
C ASP A 621 -16.55 -17.99 16.57
N GLY A 622 -15.75 -17.60 15.58
CA GLY A 622 -14.58 -16.75 15.75
C GLY A 622 -13.26 -17.51 15.97
N THR A 623 -13.25 -18.84 15.88
CA THR A 623 -12.01 -19.63 15.86
C THR A 623 -11.13 -19.18 14.69
N PRO A 624 -9.87 -18.77 14.90
CA PRO A 624 -8.99 -18.36 13.82
C PRO A 624 -8.58 -19.54 12.94
N MET A 625 -8.54 -19.32 11.62
CA MET A 625 -8.28 -20.38 10.65
C MET A 625 -7.24 -19.96 9.61
N LEU A 626 -6.50 -20.93 9.10
CA LEU A 626 -5.87 -20.87 7.78
C LEU A 626 -6.67 -21.72 6.79
N TYR A 627 -6.80 -21.22 5.56
CA TYR A 627 -7.46 -21.91 4.46
C TYR A 627 -6.51 -22.00 3.25
N ALA A 628 -6.37 -23.19 2.69
CA ALA A 628 -5.71 -23.48 1.42
C ALA A 628 -6.74 -23.58 0.30
N ILE A 629 -6.50 -22.87 -0.79
CA ILE A 629 -7.41 -22.68 -1.92
C ILE A 629 -6.76 -23.17 -3.22
N ASP A 630 -7.50 -23.95 -4.00
CA ASP A 630 -7.10 -24.27 -5.38
C ASP A 630 -7.08 -22.98 -6.22
N LYS A 631 -5.91 -22.68 -6.79
CA LYS A 631 -5.68 -21.44 -7.55
C LYS A 631 -6.58 -21.28 -8.78
N ALA A 632 -7.05 -22.37 -9.38
CA ALA A 632 -7.81 -22.38 -10.62
C ALA A 632 -9.33 -22.38 -10.42
N SER A 633 -9.86 -23.06 -9.39
CA SER A 633 -11.30 -23.14 -9.11
C SER A 633 -11.78 -22.22 -7.98
N GLY A 634 -10.91 -21.90 -7.02
CA GLY A 634 -11.29 -21.22 -5.78
C GLY A 634 -11.84 -22.16 -4.69
N ASP A 635 -11.83 -23.48 -4.90
CA ASP A 635 -12.29 -24.44 -3.91
C ASP A 635 -11.34 -24.50 -2.69
N ILE A 636 -11.91 -24.68 -1.48
CA ILE A 636 -11.11 -25.00 -0.29
C ILE A 636 -10.61 -26.43 -0.42
N VAL A 637 -9.28 -26.59 -0.42
CA VAL A 637 -8.58 -27.88 -0.51
C VAL A 637 -7.90 -28.29 0.78
N GLY A 638 -7.79 -27.38 1.75
CA GLY A 638 -7.33 -27.66 3.11
C GLY A 638 -7.71 -26.54 4.08
N GLU A 639 -7.90 -26.88 5.35
CA GLU A 639 -8.18 -25.93 6.42
C GLU A 639 -7.57 -26.42 7.73
N ILE A 640 -7.12 -25.50 8.58
CA ILE A 640 -6.56 -25.79 9.90
C ILE A 640 -6.79 -24.62 10.87
N GLU A 641 -7.00 -24.93 12.15
CA GLU A 641 -7.05 -23.93 13.22
C GLU A 641 -5.69 -23.22 13.35
N ALA A 642 -5.71 -21.90 13.37
CA ALA A 642 -4.53 -21.06 13.57
C ALA A 642 -4.48 -20.55 15.02
N PRO A 643 -3.31 -20.40 15.66
CA PRO A 643 -3.20 -19.85 17.02
C PRO A 643 -3.83 -18.46 17.18
N ALA A 644 -3.80 -17.66 16.10
CA ALA A 644 -4.48 -16.38 15.98
C ALA A 644 -4.64 -16.01 14.50
N ARG A 645 -5.59 -15.12 14.19
CA ARG A 645 -5.81 -14.62 12.83
C ARG A 645 -4.69 -13.63 12.46
N SER A 646 -4.12 -13.77 11.26
CA SER A 646 -3.09 -12.84 10.79
C SER A 646 -3.68 -11.44 10.52
N SER A 647 -2.98 -10.39 10.97
CA SER A 647 -3.40 -8.98 10.87
C SER A 647 -2.74 -8.20 9.72
N TYR A 648 -1.75 -8.80 9.07
CA TYR A 648 -1.04 -8.23 7.92
C TYR A 648 -0.59 -9.32 6.93
N GLY A 649 -0.21 -8.91 5.72
CA GLY A 649 0.17 -9.81 4.62
C GLY A 649 1.15 -10.91 5.03
N MET A 650 0.91 -12.13 4.54
CA MET A 650 1.67 -13.34 4.87
C MET A 650 2.88 -13.53 3.95
N SER A 651 3.88 -14.28 4.40
CA SER A 651 5.00 -14.76 3.59
C SER A 651 5.18 -16.28 3.75
N SER A 652 5.85 -16.90 2.79
CA SER A 652 6.23 -18.31 2.86
C SER A 652 7.56 -18.52 2.15
N TRP A 653 8.44 -19.28 2.77
CA TRP A 653 9.84 -19.46 2.41
C TRP A 653 10.33 -20.84 2.90
N VAL A 654 11.51 -21.26 2.45
CA VAL A 654 12.13 -22.55 2.79
C VAL A 654 13.42 -22.33 3.58
N LEU A 655 13.62 -23.09 4.65
CA LEU A 655 14.85 -23.14 5.44
C LEU A 655 15.19 -24.59 5.75
N ASP A 656 16.46 -24.97 5.59
CA ASP A 656 16.94 -26.34 5.78
C ASP A 656 16.14 -27.40 4.99
N GLY A 657 15.53 -27.02 3.87
CA GLY A 657 14.69 -27.88 3.04
C GLY A 657 13.21 -27.96 3.45
N HIS A 658 12.80 -27.28 4.52
CA HIS A 658 11.41 -27.23 4.99
C HIS A 658 10.75 -25.87 4.74
N GLN A 659 9.49 -25.90 4.32
CA GLN A 659 8.67 -24.73 4.05
C GLN A 659 7.95 -24.23 5.31
N TYR A 660 8.00 -22.92 5.51
CA TYR A 660 7.33 -22.20 6.58
C TYR A 660 6.28 -21.24 6.02
N ILE A 661 5.23 -20.98 6.80
CA ILE A 661 4.20 -19.96 6.55
C ILE A 661 4.22 -18.96 7.72
N MET A 662 4.52 -17.70 7.43
CA MET A 662 4.65 -16.65 8.44
C MET A 662 3.35 -15.88 8.63
N LEU A 663 2.87 -15.82 9.87
CA LEU A 663 1.68 -15.08 10.30
C LEU A 663 2.07 -13.94 11.25
N GLN A 664 1.58 -12.74 10.98
CA GLN A 664 1.67 -11.60 11.90
C GLN A 664 0.40 -11.58 12.76
N THR A 665 0.52 -11.95 14.03
CA THR A 665 -0.60 -12.31 14.92
C THR A 665 -0.68 -11.35 16.11
N GLY A 666 -1.03 -10.08 15.83
CA GLY A 666 -0.95 -9.01 16.83
C GLY A 666 0.51 -8.67 17.16
N SER A 667 0.90 -8.66 18.44
CA SER A 667 2.30 -8.42 18.81
C SER A 667 3.27 -9.52 18.35
N LYS A 668 2.76 -10.69 17.95
CA LYS A 668 3.55 -11.88 17.65
C LYS A 668 3.82 -12.11 16.16
N LEU A 669 4.91 -12.82 15.90
CA LEU A 669 5.14 -13.57 14.67
C LEU A 669 4.98 -15.05 14.99
N THR A 670 4.22 -15.77 14.17
CA THR A 670 3.97 -17.22 14.30
C THR A 670 4.36 -17.88 12.98
N ALA A 671 5.27 -18.86 13.02
CA ALA A 671 5.86 -19.45 11.80
C ALA A 671 5.44 -20.92 11.65
N MET A 672 4.30 -21.20 11.01
CA MET A 672 3.77 -22.56 10.89
C MET A 672 4.53 -23.41 9.85
N ALA A 673 4.78 -24.68 10.15
CA ALA A 673 5.48 -25.62 9.25
C ALA A 673 5.01 -27.06 9.48
N LEU A 674 5.41 -27.99 8.60
CA LEU A 674 5.20 -29.43 8.82
C LEU A 674 6.08 -29.94 9.98
N PRO A 675 5.69 -31.01 10.71
CA PRO A 675 6.37 -31.43 11.94
C PRO A 675 7.87 -31.71 11.79
N GLY A 676 8.30 -32.22 10.64
CA GLY A 676 9.72 -32.53 10.35
C GLY A 676 10.66 -31.32 10.49
N ALA A 677 10.15 -30.10 10.27
CA ALA A 677 10.91 -28.87 10.40
C ALA A 677 11.48 -28.63 11.82
N ARG A 678 10.85 -29.22 12.85
CA ARG A 678 11.30 -29.15 14.25
C ARG A 678 12.35 -30.21 14.59
N ASP A 679 12.22 -31.40 14.05
CA ASP A 679 13.00 -32.58 14.48
C ASP A 679 14.49 -32.48 14.12
N GLU A 680 14.85 -31.74 13.06
CA GLU A 680 16.25 -31.50 12.69
C GLU A 680 16.98 -30.43 13.53
N GLY A 681 16.31 -29.84 14.53
CA GLY A 681 16.92 -28.91 15.49
C GLY A 681 17.08 -29.48 16.92
N GLY A 682 16.56 -30.67 17.19
CA GLY A 682 16.18 -31.11 18.54
C GLY A 682 17.08 -32.11 19.25
N ASP A 683 18.41 -31.93 19.25
CA ASP A 683 19.31 -32.79 20.07
C ASP A 683 20.48 -32.00 20.73
N ALA A 684 20.13 -30.89 21.40
CA ALA A 684 21.04 -30.11 22.25
C ALA A 684 20.34 -29.72 23.58
N HIS A 685 20.63 -30.49 24.63
CA HIS A 685 20.24 -30.23 26.03
C HIS A 685 21.36 -29.53 26.83
#